data_AF-A0A183CEN1-F1
#
_entry.id   AF-A0A183CEN1-F1
#
_cell.length_a   1.000
_cell.length_b   1.000
_cell.length_c   1.000
_cell.angle_alpha   90.00
_cell.angle_beta   90.00
_cell.angle_gamma   90.00
#
_symmetry.space_group_name_H-M   'P 1'
#
loop_
_entity.id
_entity.type
_entity.pdbx_description
1 polymer ?
#
loop_
_entity_poly.entity_id
_entity_poly.type
_entity_poly.pdbx_seq_one_letter_code
_entity_poly.pdbx_strand_id
1 'polypeptide(L)'
;MDSPSAIASAEGVQRQQNNGHLDQVQQQVDEVMSQNVNRILERGERLEHLDNRSQALQESSQSFTHTSHRVQRFMCVQSMKWTIIFGVFLSVIHLMGETVIKSGESSSSSTLDSPSSSSSTTALAPLEESTAQVAVDETESAMPISEYHTVSLRCPAVPPVVLSLLQNDGQQQTTTPMLGNGLEMPAYGDGLLDCETKNDELPAAKTPEGNSNTQLIALPQVSVPTSKWPPTPLTARLLSSHRFLLALVFLLSAVAIILIVSLAVVIAVNNAQLQQTPEEDAAFLNKDISWRSSCERKCNAKFDVPPLLLISMDGFRADFLQRGKTEAVSRISQCGATTEYMMPSYPSKTFPNHFTIATGLYPESHGIVDNYFYDEQMPDEKMFARSSRNPAWYIGEPIWNTVAKNGKKSAIFFWPGSEVPIQGIRPTYRYSYNATIPFSKRVDQVINWLRLDENERPAFLAIYFEQPDTAMHQEGPDSDAVNSALIYVDAMINYLMQQLDNNGFLGCINLIIVSDHGAQKLRDDMAVALDRFVDAADPGILEVFPGIIGQIKLRENNSTLLNKVLAPFECSGGQIFRVYTRDSMPRRYHYTRSGRIGEVVIDSAVGTKLFKTVKQMNSSTMKGEHGYDNRVSSMRAVFGAWGPSIKQRYTEKPFQNIELYNLFTALMQLPLHYSGQSSGSVSMPSSPSSAGPDEPSASDGAGESSGPRPDQSASTTKVPIYSAQHCKYVEHLLIPAQLYQRMPMCALRMCNATLVFNLRRRVPNFVESQLTAPVPNIDHRKVSLQKQTLSK
;
A
#
# COMPACT_ATOMS: atom_id res chain seq x y z
N MET A 1 104.93 -1.89 50.96
CA MET A 1 104.19 -2.38 52.13
C MET A 1 102.73 -2.22 51.81
N ASP A 2 102.08 -3.33 51.49
CA ASP A 2 100.68 -3.37 51.08
C ASP A 2 99.78 -3.47 52.31
N SER A 3 98.61 -2.82 52.27
CA SER A 3 97.38 -3.32 52.88
C SER A 3 96.15 -2.56 52.34
N PRO A 4 94.95 -3.18 52.27
CA PRO A 4 93.97 -2.82 51.24
C PRO A 4 92.64 -2.26 51.79
N SER A 5 92.06 -1.28 51.09
CA SER A 5 90.71 -0.78 51.40
C SER A 5 89.99 -0.11 50.21
N ALA A 6 90.09 -0.68 48.99
CA ALA A 6 89.59 -0.03 47.77
C ALA A 6 88.81 -0.90 46.76
N ILE A 7 88.68 -2.22 46.98
CA ILE A 7 88.18 -3.15 45.93
C ILE A 7 86.74 -3.64 46.19
N ALA A 8 86.34 -3.83 47.45
CA ALA A 8 85.05 -4.46 47.81
C ALA A 8 83.79 -3.65 47.41
N SER A 9 83.92 -2.37 47.09
CA SER A 9 82.81 -1.49 46.71
C SER A 9 82.55 -1.40 45.20
N ALA A 10 83.47 -1.84 44.34
CA ALA A 10 83.31 -1.78 42.89
C ALA A 10 82.49 -2.96 42.34
N GLU A 11 82.86 -4.19 42.71
CA GLU A 11 82.25 -5.42 42.16
C GLU A 11 80.76 -5.55 42.49
N GLY A 12 80.32 -5.06 43.66
CA GLY A 12 78.92 -5.06 44.06
C GLY A 12 78.03 -4.18 43.17
N VAL A 13 78.49 -2.97 42.86
CA VAL A 13 77.77 -2.03 41.97
C VAL A 13 77.72 -2.58 40.55
N GLN A 14 78.84 -3.14 40.06
CA GLN A 14 78.93 -3.67 38.70
C GLN A 14 78.09 -4.94 38.49
N ARG A 15 77.93 -5.78 39.53
CA ARG A 15 76.94 -6.88 39.52
C ARG A 15 75.50 -6.40 39.54
N GLN A 16 75.16 -5.38 40.33
CA GLN A 16 73.80 -4.83 40.34
C GLN A 16 73.42 -4.18 38.99
N GLN A 17 74.35 -3.47 38.35
CA GLN A 17 74.12 -2.88 37.03
C GLN A 17 73.97 -3.95 35.93
N ASN A 18 74.82 -4.99 35.91
CA ASN A 18 74.68 -6.06 34.92
C ASN A 18 73.38 -6.85 35.10
N ASN A 19 72.96 -7.16 36.34
CA ASN A 19 71.69 -7.82 36.57
C ASN A 19 70.51 -6.93 36.12
N GLY A 20 70.48 -5.66 36.51
CA GLY A 20 69.41 -4.74 36.10
C GLY A 20 69.31 -4.55 34.58
N HIS A 21 70.44 -4.63 33.85
CA HIS A 21 70.42 -4.63 32.38
C HIS A 21 69.90 -5.97 31.81
N LEU A 22 70.26 -7.11 32.40
CA LEU A 22 69.74 -8.41 32.01
C LEU A 22 68.23 -8.52 32.25
N ASP A 23 67.75 -8.03 33.39
CA ASP A 23 66.33 -7.97 33.74
C ASP A 23 65.53 -7.06 32.79
N GLN A 24 66.11 -5.92 32.37
CA GLN A 24 65.51 -5.06 31.34
C GLN A 24 65.43 -5.75 29.97
N VAL A 25 66.50 -6.43 29.54
CA VAL A 25 66.51 -7.17 28.27
C VAL A 25 65.51 -8.32 28.31
N GLN A 26 65.40 -9.04 29.44
CA GLN A 26 64.41 -10.10 29.61
C GLN A 26 62.98 -9.55 29.55
N GLN A 27 62.66 -8.46 30.28
CA GLN A 27 61.35 -7.80 30.20
C GLN A 27 61.01 -7.32 28.78
N GLN A 28 61.99 -6.78 28.05
CA GLN A 28 61.79 -6.32 26.68
C GLN A 28 61.55 -7.49 25.71
N VAL A 29 62.22 -8.64 25.90
CA VAL A 29 61.96 -9.87 25.15
C VAL A 29 60.58 -10.43 25.47
N ASP A 30 60.18 -10.47 26.74
CA ASP A 30 58.89 -10.97 27.18
C ASP A 30 57.73 -10.08 26.69
N GLU A 31 57.91 -8.75 26.66
CA GLU A 31 56.95 -7.82 26.06
C GLU A 31 56.82 -8.05 24.55
N VAL A 32 57.93 -8.14 23.82
CA VAL A 32 57.91 -8.39 22.36
C VAL A 32 57.30 -9.76 22.05
N MET A 33 57.56 -10.79 22.86
CA MET A 33 56.93 -12.10 22.74
C MET A 33 55.42 -12.03 23.02
N SER A 34 54.99 -11.32 24.05
CA SER A 34 53.57 -11.09 24.35
C SER A 34 52.85 -10.33 23.21
N GLN A 35 53.45 -9.25 22.69
CA GLN A 35 52.92 -8.52 21.53
C GLN A 35 52.83 -9.40 20.27
N ASN A 36 53.81 -10.29 20.04
CA ASN A 36 53.78 -11.23 18.92
C ASN A 36 52.74 -12.33 19.11
N VAL A 37 52.58 -12.89 20.32
CA VAL A 37 51.53 -13.87 20.64
C VAL A 37 50.15 -13.24 20.46
N ASN A 38 49.92 -12.02 20.96
CA ASN A 38 48.65 -11.32 20.78
C ASN A 38 48.34 -11.06 19.29
N ARG A 39 49.32 -10.66 18.48
CA ARG A 39 49.17 -10.54 17.01
C ARG A 39 48.92 -11.88 16.32
N ILE A 40 49.38 -13.00 16.87
CA ILE A 40 49.10 -14.35 16.37
C ILE A 40 47.67 -14.77 16.74
N LEU A 41 47.20 -14.43 17.94
CA LEU A 41 45.82 -14.67 18.38
C LEU A 41 44.81 -13.80 17.58
N GLU A 42 45.08 -12.50 17.39
CA GLU A 42 44.29 -11.63 16.51
C GLU A 42 44.25 -12.14 15.07
N ARG A 43 45.36 -12.72 14.57
CA ARG A 43 45.39 -13.39 13.26
C ARG A 43 44.60 -14.70 13.29
N GLY A 44 44.61 -15.45 14.38
CA GLY A 44 43.81 -16.64 14.61
C GLY A 44 42.32 -16.34 14.52
N GLU A 45 41.79 -15.47 15.39
CA GLU A 45 40.39 -15.05 15.36
C GLU A 45 39.99 -14.47 14.00
N ARG A 46 40.86 -13.69 13.37
CA ARG A 46 40.60 -13.10 12.04
C ARG A 46 40.60 -14.14 10.92
N LEU A 47 41.40 -15.20 11.01
CA LEU A 47 41.37 -16.32 10.09
C LEU A 47 40.15 -17.22 10.34
N GLU A 48 39.81 -17.49 11.59
CA GLU A 48 38.61 -18.26 11.97
C GLU A 48 37.31 -17.53 11.58
N HIS A 49 37.24 -16.21 11.74
CA HIS A 49 36.13 -15.39 11.25
C HIS A 49 36.11 -15.27 9.71
N LEU A 50 37.25 -15.39 9.03
CA LEU A 50 37.29 -15.48 7.56
C LEU A 50 36.88 -16.87 7.05
N ASP A 51 37.29 -17.94 7.72
CA ASP A 51 36.94 -19.31 7.35
C ASP A 51 35.47 -19.61 7.65
N ASN A 52 34.95 -19.20 8.82
CA ASN A 52 33.51 -19.24 9.10
C ASN A 52 32.69 -18.43 8.08
N ARG A 53 33.20 -17.29 7.59
CA ARG A 53 32.56 -16.57 6.48
C ARG A 53 32.68 -17.31 5.15
N SER A 54 33.78 -17.98 4.88
CA SER A 54 33.98 -18.79 3.66
C SER A 54 33.07 -20.02 3.66
N GLN A 55 32.98 -20.74 4.78
CA GLN A 55 32.05 -21.85 4.98
C GLN A 55 30.60 -21.37 4.88
N ALA A 56 30.21 -20.28 5.56
CA ALA A 56 28.85 -19.71 5.44
C ALA A 56 28.51 -19.23 4.01
N LEU A 57 29.49 -18.72 3.24
CA LEU A 57 29.31 -18.40 1.82
C LEU A 57 29.16 -19.67 0.96
N GLN A 58 29.87 -20.75 1.28
CA GLN A 58 29.83 -22.01 0.55
C GLN A 58 28.55 -22.82 0.87
N GLU A 59 28.11 -22.84 2.13
CA GLU A 59 26.79 -23.35 2.54
C GLU A 59 25.66 -22.49 1.95
N SER A 60 25.78 -21.16 1.97
CA SER A 60 24.82 -20.28 1.29
C SER A 60 24.79 -20.54 -0.23
N SER A 61 25.89 -20.94 -0.87
CA SER A 61 25.95 -21.30 -2.29
C SER A 61 25.26 -22.64 -2.59
N GLN A 62 25.41 -23.62 -1.71
CA GLN A 62 24.74 -24.93 -1.83
C GLN A 62 23.23 -24.84 -1.50
N SER A 63 22.84 -24.01 -0.53
CA SER A 63 21.42 -23.74 -0.23
C SER A 63 20.74 -22.95 -1.35
N PHE A 64 21.44 -21.98 -1.95
CA PHE A 64 20.97 -21.18 -3.08
C PHE A 64 20.63 -22.05 -4.30
N THR A 65 21.54 -22.94 -4.73
CA THR A 65 21.29 -23.85 -5.85
C THR A 65 20.15 -24.85 -5.60
N HIS A 66 19.96 -25.33 -4.36
CA HIS A 66 18.80 -26.17 -4.02
C HIS A 66 17.48 -25.38 -3.96
N THR A 67 17.51 -24.10 -3.61
CA THR A 67 16.32 -23.26 -3.45
C THR A 67 15.82 -22.69 -4.78
N SER A 68 16.72 -22.29 -5.68
CA SER A 68 16.33 -21.67 -6.95
C SER A 68 15.61 -22.64 -7.88
N HIS A 69 16.03 -23.91 -7.92
CA HIS A 69 15.28 -24.99 -8.57
C HIS A 69 13.85 -25.16 -8.04
N ARG A 70 13.55 -24.75 -6.79
CA ARG A 70 12.20 -24.80 -6.23
C ARG A 70 11.31 -23.67 -6.78
N VAL A 71 11.85 -22.46 -6.91
CA VAL A 71 11.18 -21.31 -7.54
C VAL A 71 10.99 -21.54 -9.05
N GLN A 72 12.04 -22.01 -9.73
CA GLN A 72 12.04 -22.39 -11.14
C GLN A 72 10.97 -23.47 -11.42
N ARG A 73 10.86 -24.51 -10.58
CA ARG A 73 9.81 -25.53 -10.67
C ARG A 73 8.42 -24.97 -10.39
N PHE A 74 8.25 -24.03 -9.46
CA PHE A 74 6.95 -23.41 -9.19
C PHE A 74 6.44 -22.65 -10.42
N MET A 75 7.27 -21.79 -11.01
CA MET A 75 6.93 -21.04 -12.24
C MET A 75 6.71 -21.96 -13.44
N CYS A 76 7.57 -22.97 -13.63
CA CYS A 76 7.43 -23.97 -14.69
C CYS A 76 6.12 -24.77 -14.56
N VAL A 77 5.78 -25.26 -13.36
CA VAL A 77 4.53 -25.98 -13.10
C VAL A 77 3.30 -25.09 -13.30
N GLN A 78 3.37 -23.80 -12.95
CA GLN A 78 2.26 -22.87 -13.19
C GLN A 78 2.02 -22.64 -14.68
N SER A 79 3.06 -22.46 -15.50
CA SER A 79 2.94 -22.39 -16.96
C SER A 79 2.45 -23.72 -17.56
N MET A 80 3.03 -24.84 -17.14
CA MET A 80 2.69 -26.19 -17.64
C MET A 80 1.23 -26.58 -17.35
N LYS A 81 0.65 -26.14 -16.22
CA LYS A 81 -0.79 -26.29 -15.93
C LYS A 81 -1.65 -25.62 -17.02
N TRP A 82 -1.34 -24.37 -17.40
CA TRP A 82 -2.05 -23.69 -18.47
C TRP A 82 -1.86 -24.36 -19.82
N THR A 83 -0.64 -24.82 -20.15
CA THR A 83 -0.37 -25.58 -21.39
C THR A 83 -1.21 -26.87 -21.46
N ILE A 84 -1.33 -27.61 -20.36
CA ILE A 84 -2.17 -28.82 -20.28
C ILE A 84 -3.66 -28.47 -20.45
N ILE A 85 -4.15 -27.41 -19.79
CA ILE A 85 -5.54 -26.96 -19.92
C ILE A 85 -5.88 -26.60 -21.38
N PHE A 86 -5.02 -25.83 -22.06
CA PHE A 86 -5.21 -25.51 -23.47
C PHE A 86 -5.11 -26.73 -24.39
N GLY A 87 -4.19 -27.66 -24.13
CA GLY A 87 -4.08 -28.92 -24.87
C GLY A 87 -5.33 -29.79 -24.74
N VAL A 88 -5.89 -29.92 -23.53
CA VAL A 88 -7.15 -30.63 -23.28
C VAL A 88 -8.30 -29.94 -24.01
N PHE A 89 -8.43 -28.61 -23.90
CA PHE A 89 -9.48 -27.84 -24.58
C PHE A 89 -9.46 -28.04 -26.11
N LEU A 90 -8.28 -28.00 -26.74
CA LEU A 90 -8.12 -28.28 -28.17
C LEU A 90 -8.47 -29.73 -28.52
N SER A 91 -8.10 -30.71 -27.69
CA SER A 91 -8.45 -32.12 -27.92
C SER A 91 -9.96 -32.39 -27.83
N VAL A 92 -10.67 -31.70 -26.92
CA VAL A 92 -12.13 -31.77 -26.80
C VAL A 92 -12.81 -31.18 -28.04
N ILE A 93 -12.33 -30.03 -28.56
CA ILE A 93 -12.83 -29.46 -29.82
C ILE A 93 -12.65 -30.43 -30.99
N HIS A 94 -11.51 -31.13 -31.07
CA HIS A 94 -11.24 -32.11 -32.12
C HIS A 94 -12.19 -33.31 -32.05
N LEU A 95 -12.38 -33.88 -30.85
CA LEU A 95 -13.33 -34.97 -30.59
C LEU A 95 -14.78 -34.56 -30.91
N MET A 96 -15.21 -33.36 -30.52
CA MET A 96 -16.55 -32.88 -30.88
C MET A 96 -16.72 -32.76 -32.40
N GLY A 97 -15.72 -32.26 -33.13
CA GLY A 97 -15.70 -32.25 -34.59
C GLY A 97 -15.87 -33.63 -35.21
N GLU A 98 -15.14 -34.65 -34.73
CA GLU A 98 -15.31 -36.03 -35.18
C GLU A 98 -16.70 -36.60 -34.90
N THR A 99 -17.28 -36.34 -33.73
CA THR A 99 -18.61 -36.86 -33.38
C THR A 99 -19.71 -36.26 -34.23
N VAL A 100 -19.64 -34.95 -34.54
CA VAL A 100 -20.60 -34.29 -35.45
C VAL A 100 -20.55 -34.92 -36.84
N ILE A 101 -19.36 -35.20 -37.37
CA ILE A 101 -19.19 -35.88 -38.67
C ILE A 101 -19.80 -37.30 -38.63
N LYS A 102 -19.55 -38.08 -37.57
CA LYS A 102 -20.10 -39.45 -37.43
C LYS A 102 -21.62 -39.49 -37.21
N SER A 103 -22.22 -38.42 -36.66
CA SER A 103 -23.68 -38.34 -36.45
C SER A 103 -24.50 -38.09 -37.72
N GLY A 104 -23.86 -37.81 -38.86
CA GLY A 104 -24.55 -37.46 -40.11
C GLY A 104 -25.11 -38.63 -40.93
N GLU A 105 -24.75 -39.89 -40.64
CA GLU A 105 -25.03 -41.04 -41.53
C GLU A 105 -26.07 -42.05 -40.99
N SER A 106 -26.77 -41.76 -39.88
CA SER A 106 -27.64 -42.76 -39.21
C SER A 106 -29.06 -42.30 -38.84
N SER A 107 -29.82 -41.71 -39.79
CA SER A 107 -31.28 -41.58 -39.65
C SER A 107 -32.02 -41.38 -40.99
N SER A 108 -32.65 -42.42 -41.54
CA SER A 108 -33.67 -42.28 -42.59
C SER A 108 -34.59 -43.52 -42.69
N SER A 109 -35.88 -43.29 -42.97
CA SER A 109 -37.02 -44.24 -42.91
C SER A 109 -37.43 -44.67 -41.49
N SER A 110 -38.72 -44.85 -41.18
CA SER A 110 -39.94 -44.86 -42.03
C SER A 110 -41.05 -43.92 -41.54
N THR A 111 -41.95 -43.53 -42.46
CA THR A 111 -43.26 -42.86 -42.22
C THR A 111 -44.31 -43.86 -41.70
N LEU A 112 -45.43 -43.50 -41.06
CA LEU A 112 -46.55 -42.66 -41.55
C LEU A 112 -47.53 -42.21 -40.42
N ASP A 113 -48.40 -41.25 -40.79
CA ASP A 113 -49.75 -40.95 -40.25
C ASP A 113 -49.98 -40.34 -38.84
N SER A 114 -51.22 -39.86 -38.65
CA SER A 114 -51.68 -38.96 -37.57
C SER A 114 -53.22 -39.14 -37.34
N PRO A 115 -53.95 -38.28 -36.60
CA PRO A 115 -54.13 -38.35 -35.14
C PRO A 115 -55.61 -38.45 -34.69
N SER A 116 -55.91 -38.83 -33.43
CA SER A 116 -57.10 -38.34 -32.67
C SER A 116 -57.30 -38.91 -31.24
N SER A 117 -58.07 -38.15 -30.44
CA SER A 117 -59.02 -38.57 -29.37
C SER A 117 -58.59 -39.48 -28.18
N SER A 118 -58.23 -38.83 -27.07
CA SER A 118 -58.97 -38.80 -25.78
C SER A 118 -59.62 -40.05 -25.12
N SER A 119 -59.51 -40.06 -23.78
CA SER A 119 -60.45 -40.54 -22.73
C SER A 119 -60.36 -41.98 -22.18
N SER A 120 -60.20 -42.06 -20.83
CA SER A 120 -60.89 -42.96 -19.86
C SER A 120 -60.73 -44.51 -19.96
N THR A 121 -60.85 -45.37 -18.92
CA THR A 121 -61.39 -45.23 -17.53
C THR A 121 -60.93 -46.38 -16.59
N THR A 122 -60.75 -46.11 -15.29
CA THR A 122 -61.02 -46.94 -14.06
C THR A 122 -60.63 -48.45 -13.87
N ALA A 123 -60.54 -48.80 -12.56
CA ALA A 123 -60.55 -50.12 -11.88
C ALA A 123 -59.20 -50.88 -11.82
N LEU A 124 -58.65 -51.35 -10.67
CA LEU A 124 -59.11 -51.87 -9.36
C LEU A 124 -59.20 -53.42 -9.27
N ALA A 125 -58.20 -54.04 -8.63
CA ALA A 125 -58.28 -55.31 -7.90
C ALA A 125 -57.11 -55.44 -6.85
N PRO A 126 -57.22 -56.19 -5.74
CA PRO A 126 -56.34 -56.03 -4.55
C PRO A 126 -55.77 -57.34 -3.91
N LEU A 127 -55.15 -57.20 -2.71
CA LEU A 127 -54.69 -58.24 -1.74
C LEU A 127 -53.39 -58.99 -2.17
N GLU A 128 -52.48 -59.45 -1.30
CA GLU A 128 -52.43 -59.75 0.16
C GLU A 128 -51.35 -58.87 0.88
N GLU A 129 -51.36 -58.49 2.17
CA GLU A 129 -51.62 -59.11 3.50
C GLU A 129 -50.35 -59.62 4.25
N SER A 130 -49.98 -58.97 5.38
CA SER A 130 -49.03 -59.47 6.39
C SER A 130 -49.03 -58.63 7.69
N THR A 131 -48.96 -59.29 8.86
CA THR A 131 -48.86 -58.72 10.23
C THR A 131 -48.06 -59.73 11.13
N ALA A 132 -47.72 -59.57 12.41
CA ALA A 132 -48.04 -58.65 13.53
C ALA A 132 -46.89 -58.74 14.59
N GLN A 133 -46.82 -58.10 15.78
CA GLN A 133 -47.61 -57.03 16.44
C GLN A 133 -46.77 -56.36 17.58
N VAL A 134 -46.84 -55.03 17.70
CA VAL A 134 -47.06 -54.21 18.93
C VAL A 134 -46.61 -54.73 20.32
N ALA A 135 -45.77 -53.94 21.00
CA ALA A 135 -45.81 -53.57 22.44
C ALA A 135 -44.85 -52.35 22.62
N VAL A 136 -45.18 -51.16 23.14
CA VAL A 136 -46.12 -50.66 24.17
C VAL A 136 -45.65 -50.90 25.60
N ASP A 137 -45.19 -49.82 26.22
CA ASP A 137 -45.52 -49.43 27.59
C ASP A 137 -45.74 -47.90 27.61
N GLU A 138 -46.50 -47.36 28.56
CA GLU A 138 -47.16 -46.04 28.45
C GLU A 138 -47.17 -45.25 29.77
N THR A 139 -47.77 -44.04 29.77
CA THR A 139 -48.05 -43.15 30.91
C THR A 139 -46.87 -42.40 31.57
N GLU A 140 -47.05 -41.23 32.21
CA GLU A 140 -47.80 -40.03 31.79
C GLU A 140 -47.44 -38.81 32.70
N SER A 141 -48.00 -37.64 32.35
CA SER A 141 -48.43 -36.55 33.26
C SER A 141 -47.56 -35.28 33.39
N ALA A 142 -47.69 -34.41 32.38
CA ALA A 142 -48.38 -33.11 32.43
C ALA A 142 -48.01 -31.97 33.44
N MET A 143 -48.33 -30.76 32.94
CA MET A 143 -48.65 -29.48 33.60
C MET A 143 -47.53 -28.41 33.83
N PRO A 144 -47.91 -27.10 33.83
CA PRO A 144 -47.04 -26.02 33.34
C PRO A 144 -46.54 -25.05 34.42
N ILE A 145 -45.70 -24.10 34.00
CA ILE A 145 -45.20 -22.99 34.83
C ILE A 145 -46.01 -21.71 34.53
N SER A 146 -46.26 -20.91 35.57
CA SER A 146 -47.32 -19.88 35.65
C SER A 146 -46.94 -18.48 35.16
N GLU A 147 -47.93 -17.75 34.64
CA GLU A 147 -47.97 -16.28 34.72
C GLU A 147 -48.20 -15.84 36.19
N TYR A 148 -47.54 -14.75 36.63
CA TYR A 148 -47.97 -13.96 37.78
C TYR A 148 -47.55 -12.48 37.64
N HIS A 149 -48.45 -11.56 37.98
CA HIS A 149 -48.20 -10.12 37.97
C HIS A 149 -47.82 -9.58 39.36
N THR A 150 -46.92 -8.60 39.37
CA THR A 150 -46.78 -7.50 40.37
C THR A 150 -46.64 -7.82 41.86
N VAL A 151 -45.57 -7.28 42.46
CA VAL A 151 -45.60 -6.70 43.83
C VAL A 151 -44.99 -5.30 43.78
N SER A 152 -45.56 -4.35 44.55
CA SER A 152 -45.11 -2.96 44.65
C SER A 152 -44.80 -2.60 46.10
N LEU A 153 -43.71 -1.86 46.36
CA LEU A 153 -43.42 -1.28 47.67
C LEU A 153 -42.86 0.15 47.61
N ARG A 154 -43.79 1.11 47.69
CA ARG A 154 -43.77 2.34 48.51
C ARG A 154 -42.67 3.41 48.32
N CYS A 155 -43.13 4.62 48.01
CA CYS A 155 -42.57 5.88 48.52
C CYS A 155 -43.20 6.26 49.87
N PRO A 156 -42.52 7.09 50.69
CA PRO A 156 -43.09 8.21 51.44
C PRO A 156 -42.78 9.54 50.71
N ALA A 157 -43.76 10.41 50.40
CA ALA A 157 -44.33 11.47 51.26
C ALA A 157 -43.35 12.64 51.56
N VAL A 158 -43.46 13.89 51.05
CA VAL A 158 -44.56 14.92 51.01
C VAL A 158 -44.59 15.78 52.30
N PRO A 159 -44.78 17.14 52.30
CA PRO A 159 -44.61 18.23 51.29
C PRO A 159 -43.89 19.47 51.95
N PRO A 160 -44.30 20.79 51.87
CA PRO A 160 -44.95 21.64 50.85
C PRO A 160 -44.28 23.03 50.54
N VAL A 161 -44.62 23.62 49.38
CA VAL A 161 -45.02 25.04 49.07
C VAL A 161 -44.28 26.23 49.77
N VAL A 162 -43.80 27.28 49.07
CA VAL A 162 -44.49 28.58 48.79
C VAL A 162 -43.75 29.41 47.71
N LEU A 163 -44.53 30.09 46.85
CA LEU A 163 -44.40 31.38 46.10
C LEU A 163 -43.14 32.30 46.29
N SER A 164 -42.83 33.29 45.42
CA SER A 164 -43.63 34.01 44.40
C SER A 164 -42.85 34.81 43.33
N LEU A 165 -43.37 34.77 42.08
CA LEU A 165 -43.75 35.89 41.17
C LEU A 165 -42.82 37.09 40.84
N LEU A 166 -42.72 37.36 39.52
CA LEU A 166 -42.88 38.64 38.78
C LEU A 166 -42.29 38.39 37.36
N GLN A 167 -43.03 38.18 36.26
CA GLN A 167 -44.31 38.69 35.74
C GLN A 167 -44.25 40.14 35.24
N ASN A 168 -44.21 40.30 33.91
CA ASN A 168 -44.96 41.33 33.17
C ASN A 168 -45.00 41.02 31.65
N ASP A 169 -46.07 41.45 30.99
CA ASP A 169 -46.40 41.18 29.59
C ASP A 169 -45.87 42.23 28.59
N GLY A 170 -45.92 41.92 27.29
CA GLY A 170 -45.63 42.85 26.20
C GLY A 170 -46.11 42.33 24.84
N GLN A 171 -47.15 42.96 24.27
CA GLN A 171 -47.75 42.58 22.98
C GLN A 171 -47.25 43.44 21.79
N GLN A 172 -47.65 43.00 20.59
CA GLN A 172 -47.91 43.79 19.37
C GLN A 172 -46.73 44.34 18.51
N GLN A 173 -46.61 43.70 17.34
CA GLN A 173 -46.85 44.25 15.98
C GLN A 173 -46.11 45.50 15.44
N THR A 174 -45.81 45.39 14.14
CA THR A 174 -45.65 46.45 13.12
C THR A 174 -44.56 47.51 13.28
N THR A 175 -43.53 47.44 12.41
CA THR A 175 -43.41 48.36 11.26
C THR A 175 -42.58 47.74 10.12
N THR A 176 -43.23 47.48 8.98
CA THR A 176 -42.60 47.50 7.64
C THR A 176 -42.64 48.95 7.10
N PRO A 177 -41.91 49.37 6.04
CA PRO A 177 -42.25 48.92 4.67
C PRO A 177 -41.14 48.98 3.59
N MET A 178 -41.48 48.43 2.40
CA MET A 178 -40.92 48.72 1.05
C MET A 178 -39.47 48.23 0.76
N LEU A 179 -39.11 47.78 -0.45
CA LEU A 179 -39.81 47.48 -1.73
C LEU A 179 -38.91 46.48 -2.49
N GLY A 180 -39.37 45.52 -3.30
CA GLY A 180 -40.72 44.99 -3.54
C GLY A 180 -40.73 44.00 -4.72
N ASN A 181 -41.72 43.09 -4.75
CA ASN A 181 -42.28 42.27 -5.87
C ASN A 181 -41.30 41.53 -6.83
N GLY A 182 -41.54 40.29 -7.29
CA GLY A 182 -42.81 39.53 -7.41
C GLY A 182 -43.14 39.25 -8.90
N LEU A 183 -43.84 38.20 -9.33
CA LEU A 183 -44.53 37.08 -8.65
C LEU A 183 -44.64 35.85 -9.59
N GLU A 184 -44.54 34.65 -9.00
CA GLU A 184 -45.33 33.39 -9.19
C GLU A 184 -45.78 32.84 -10.58
N MET A 185 -45.45 31.55 -10.81
CA MET A 185 -46.32 30.34 -10.99
C MET A 185 -47.83 30.48 -11.38
N PRO A 186 -48.53 29.47 -11.97
CA PRO A 186 -48.35 28.00 -11.77
C PRO A 186 -48.71 27.04 -12.95
N ALA A 187 -48.79 25.73 -12.62
CA ALA A 187 -49.59 24.65 -13.26
C ALA A 187 -49.15 24.07 -14.63
N TYR A 188 -49.70 22.94 -15.15
CA TYR A 188 -50.04 21.60 -14.60
C TYR A 188 -50.59 20.72 -15.77
N GLY A 189 -50.18 19.46 -15.91
CA GLY A 189 -50.86 18.43 -16.73
C GLY A 189 -50.52 18.32 -18.24
N ASP A 190 -50.42 17.05 -18.69
CA ASP A 190 -50.80 16.41 -19.97
C ASP A 190 -50.52 17.08 -21.35
N GLY A 191 -50.35 16.36 -22.47
CA GLY A 191 -50.45 14.92 -22.71
C GLY A 191 -50.11 14.52 -24.17
N LEU A 192 -50.33 13.25 -24.50
CA LEU A 192 -50.01 12.57 -25.77
C LEU A 192 -50.91 13.00 -26.96
N LEU A 193 -50.39 13.07 -28.21
CA LEU A 193 -50.90 12.34 -29.42
C LEU A 193 -50.42 12.87 -30.81
N ASP A 194 -50.35 11.91 -31.74
CA ASP A 194 -50.39 11.86 -33.22
C ASP A 194 -50.53 13.12 -34.11
N CYS A 195 -49.96 13.01 -35.32
CA CYS A 195 -50.77 13.03 -36.56
C CYS A 195 -50.02 12.50 -37.80
N GLU A 196 -50.76 11.89 -38.74
CA GLU A 196 -50.28 11.45 -40.06
C GLU A 196 -50.45 12.57 -41.13
N THR A 197 -49.67 12.54 -42.23
CA THR A 197 -50.14 12.28 -43.62
C THR A 197 -49.28 12.92 -44.73
N LYS A 198 -49.04 12.10 -45.77
CA LYS A 198 -49.01 12.39 -47.23
C LYS A 198 -48.26 13.61 -47.83
N ASN A 199 -47.38 13.27 -48.79
CA ASN A 199 -47.28 13.80 -50.17
C ASN A 199 -46.86 15.29 -50.38
N ASP A 200 -46.24 15.70 -51.50
CA ASP A 200 -45.97 15.00 -52.78
C ASP A 200 -44.69 15.54 -53.50
N GLU A 201 -44.47 15.05 -54.72
CA GLU A 201 -43.67 15.64 -55.83
C GLU A 201 -42.13 15.43 -55.96
N LEU A 202 -41.76 15.26 -57.24
CA LEU A 202 -40.46 14.96 -57.84
C LEU A 202 -40.37 15.81 -59.13
N PRO A 203 -39.18 16.31 -59.54
CA PRO A 203 -38.63 15.86 -60.84
C PRO A 203 -37.10 15.63 -60.78
N ALA A 204 -36.48 14.65 -61.45
CA ALA A 204 -36.50 14.25 -62.87
C ALA A 204 -35.79 15.25 -63.81
N ALA A 205 -35.07 14.87 -64.87
CA ALA A 205 -34.44 13.60 -65.31
C ALA A 205 -33.56 13.88 -66.56
N LYS A 206 -32.80 12.89 -67.08
CA LYS A 206 -32.57 12.76 -68.54
C LYS A 206 -31.98 11.42 -69.01
N THR A 207 -32.62 10.87 -70.05
CA THR A 207 -32.09 9.91 -71.05
C THR A 207 -32.28 10.56 -72.45
N PRO A 208 -32.00 9.93 -73.62
CA PRO A 208 -32.62 8.69 -74.16
C PRO A 208 -31.53 7.67 -74.62
N GLU A 209 -31.70 6.59 -75.41
CA GLU A 209 -32.72 6.02 -76.35
C GLU A 209 -32.72 4.46 -76.21
N GLY A 210 -33.63 3.62 -76.76
CA GLY A 210 -34.94 3.81 -77.40
C GLY A 210 -35.43 2.59 -78.25
N ASN A 211 -36.61 2.02 -77.95
CA ASN A 211 -37.51 1.15 -78.79
C ASN A 211 -36.99 -0.23 -79.33
N SER A 212 -37.79 -1.27 -79.66
CA SER A 212 -39.21 -1.71 -79.45
C SER A 212 -39.38 -3.17 -80.01
N ASN A 213 -40.51 -3.91 -80.15
CA ASN A 213 -41.96 -3.67 -79.98
C ASN A 213 -42.84 -4.98 -79.90
N THR A 214 -44.11 -4.84 -79.46
CA THR A 214 -45.38 -5.57 -79.81
C THR A 214 -45.57 -7.13 -79.93
N GLN A 215 -46.46 -7.67 -79.06
CA GLN A 215 -47.71 -8.47 -79.34
C GLN A 215 -47.65 -9.94 -79.88
N LEU A 216 -48.63 -10.88 -79.67
CA LEU A 216 -49.85 -11.02 -78.81
C LEU A 216 -50.36 -12.51 -78.74
N ILE A 217 -51.10 -12.87 -77.65
CA ILE A 217 -52.27 -13.82 -77.55
C ILE A 217 -52.13 -15.39 -77.58
N ALA A 218 -52.73 -15.99 -76.52
CA ALA A 218 -53.43 -17.30 -76.39
C ALA A 218 -52.71 -18.70 -76.26
N LEU A 219 -53.52 -19.64 -75.72
CA LEU A 219 -53.31 -21.07 -75.39
C LEU A 219 -54.28 -21.94 -76.29
N PRO A 220 -54.48 -23.30 -76.17
CA PRO A 220 -53.92 -24.31 -75.24
C PRO A 220 -53.62 -25.74 -75.80
N GLN A 221 -53.23 -26.69 -74.92
CA GLN A 221 -53.29 -28.19 -74.98
C GLN A 221 -52.41 -29.05 -75.96
N VAL A 222 -51.61 -29.99 -75.37
CA VAL A 222 -51.45 -31.47 -75.64
C VAL A 222 -51.13 -31.96 -77.09
N SER A 223 -50.20 -32.90 -77.42
CA SER A 223 -49.78 -34.19 -76.80
C SER A 223 -48.34 -34.69 -77.19
N VAL A 224 -47.92 -35.86 -76.66
CA VAL A 224 -46.58 -36.50 -76.66
C VAL A 224 -46.28 -37.47 -77.84
N PRO A 225 -45.02 -37.51 -78.32
CA PRO A 225 -44.19 -38.75 -78.38
C PRO A 225 -42.71 -38.47 -77.91
N THR A 226 -41.68 -39.33 -77.88
CA THR A 226 -41.41 -40.70 -78.41
C THR A 226 -40.43 -41.50 -77.47
N SER A 227 -39.50 -42.33 -77.99
CA SER A 227 -38.43 -43.10 -77.27
C SER A 227 -37.14 -43.18 -78.15
N LYS A 228 -35.93 -43.62 -77.73
CA LYS A 228 -35.49 -44.94 -77.19
C LYS A 228 -34.12 -44.91 -76.45
N TRP A 229 -33.85 -45.98 -75.70
CA TRP A 229 -32.58 -46.43 -75.04
C TRP A 229 -32.00 -47.69 -75.79
N PRO A 230 -30.96 -48.46 -75.36
CA PRO A 230 -30.08 -48.44 -74.16
C PRO A 230 -28.54 -48.59 -74.51
N PRO A 231 -27.59 -48.98 -73.63
CA PRO A 231 -27.61 -49.24 -72.17
C PRO A 231 -26.52 -48.53 -71.31
N THR A 232 -26.63 -48.79 -70.00
CA THR A 232 -25.80 -48.49 -68.81
C THR A 232 -24.38 -49.14 -68.82
N PRO A 233 -23.40 -48.82 -67.91
CA PRO A 233 -23.62 -48.59 -66.47
C PRO A 233 -22.81 -47.52 -65.71
N LEU A 234 -23.28 -47.30 -64.47
CA LEU A 234 -22.69 -46.49 -63.41
C LEU A 234 -21.36 -47.07 -62.91
N THR A 235 -20.28 -46.29 -63.01
CA THR A 235 -19.06 -46.45 -62.16
C THR A 235 -18.36 -45.11 -61.88
N ALA A 236 -18.40 -44.16 -62.81
CA ALA A 236 -17.50 -42.99 -62.80
C ALA A 236 -17.79 -41.86 -61.78
N ARG A 237 -18.96 -41.81 -61.13
CA ARG A 237 -19.38 -40.65 -60.30
C ARG A 237 -19.08 -40.74 -58.78
N LEU A 238 -18.66 -41.90 -58.26
CA LEU A 238 -18.31 -42.05 -56.84
C LEU A 238 -16.82 -41.79 -56.52
N LEU A 239 -15.96 -41.67 -57.54
CA LEU A 239 -14.50 -41.57 -57.34
C LEU A 239 -13.95 -40.14 -57.29
N SER A 240 -14.74 -39.11 -57.62
CA SER A 240 -14.32 -37.70 -57.54
C SER A 240 -14.61 -37.07 -56.16
N SER A 241 -15.76 -37.39 -55.55
CA SER A 241 -16.15 -36.89 -54.23
C SER A 241 -15.15 -37.29 -53.14
N HIS A 242 -14.81 -38.58 -53.05
CA HIS A 242 -13.79 -39.06 -52.10
C HIS A 242 -12.42 -38.42 -52.33
N ARG A 243 -12.00 -38.18 -53.58
CA ARG A 243 -10.72 -37.51 -53.87
C ARG A 243 -10.72 -36.05 -53.42
N PHE A 244 -11.83 -35.33 -53.59
CA PHE A 244 -11.94 -33.94 -53.13
C PHE A 244 -12.01 -33.85 -51.59
N LEU A 245 -12.75 -34.77 -50.95
CA LEU A 245 -12.84 -34.86 -49.49
C LEU A 245 -11.49 -35.23 -48.86
N LEU A 246 -10.78 -36.21 -49.42
CA LEU A 246 -9.42 -36.56 -48.99
C LEU A 246 -8.45 -35.39 -49.17
N ALA A 247 -8.49 -34.69 -50.31
CA ALA A 247 -7.64 -33.51 -50.54
C ALA A 247 -7.91 -32.39 -49.51
N LEU A 248 -9.18 -32.16 -49.14
CA LEU A 248 -9.56 -31.21 -48.10
C LEU A 248 -9.05 -31.64 -46.71
N VAL A 249 -9.17 -32.93 -46.36
CA VAL A 249 -8.65 -33.49 -45.10
C VAL A 249 -7.12 -33.39 -45.04
N PHE A 250 -6.40 -33.66 -46.15
CA PHE A 250 -4.95 -33.46 -46.23
C PHE A 250 -4.56 -31.99 -46.11
N LEU A 251 -5.31 -31.06 -46.71
CA LEU A 251 -5.05 -29.63 -46.58
C LEU A 251 -5.26 -29.14 -45.14
N LEU A 252 -6.35 -29.54 -44.50
CA LEU A 252 -6.67 -29.18 -43.11
C LEU A 252 -5.68 -29.80 -42.11
N SER A 253 -5.24 -31.05 -42.33
CA SER A 253 -4.21 -31.67 -41.50
C SER A 253 -2.84 -31.02 -41.70
N ALA A 254 -2.49 -30.61 -42.93
CA ALA A 254 -1.27 -29.84 -43.19
C ALA A 254 -1.29 -28.47 -42.48
N VAL A 255 -2.41 -27.73 -42.54
CA VAL A 255 -2.58 -26.47 -41.80
C VAL A 255 -2.52 -26.69 -40.28
N ALA A 256 -3.16 -27.75 -39.76
CA ALA A 256 -3.08 -28.10 -38.34
C ALA A 256 -1.64 -28.46 -37.91
N ILE A 257 -0.90 -29.23 -38.71
CA ILE A 257 0.51 -29.54 -38.48
C ILE A 257 1.36 -28.27 -38.50
N ILE A 258 1.15 -27.36 -39.46
CA ILE A 258 1.86 -26.07 -39.52
C ILE A 258 1.57 -25.22 -38.27
N LEU A 259 0.32 -25.17 -37.80
CA LEU A 259 -0.05 -24.44 -36.58
C LEU A 259 0.55 -25.09 -35.32
N ILE A 260 0.55 -26.43 -35.23
CA ILE A 260 1.17 -27.18 -34.13
C ILE A 260 2.69 -26.98 -34.13
N VAL A 261 3.35 -27.01 -35.29
CA VAL A 261 4.79 -26.76 -35.42
C VAL A 261 5.12 -25.29 -35.11
N SER A 262 4.30 -24.34 -35.57
CA SER A 262 4.48 -22.92 -35.24
C SER A 262 4.31 -22.66 -33.74
N LEU A 263 3.30 -23.29 -33.11
CA LEU A 263 3.10 -23.23 -31.66
C LEU A 263 4.23 -23.92 -30.90
N ALA A 264 4.73 -25.07 -31.37
CA ALA A 264 5.87 -25.77 -30.80
C ALA A 264 7.17 -24.97 -30.93
N VAL A 265 7.38 -24.25 -32.04
CA VAL A 265 8.51 -23.33 -32.24
C VAL A 265 8.38 -22.10 -31.34
N VAL A 266 7.19 -21.51 -31.21
CA VAL A 266 6.94 -20.41 -30.25
C VAL A 266 7.19 -20.88 -28.82
N ILE A 267 6.70 -22.06 -28.44
CA ILE A 267 6.96 -22.68 -27.13
C ILE A 267 8.45 -22.97 -26.96
N ALA A 268 9.16 -23.48 -27.97
CA ALA A 268 10.59 -23.78 -27.89
C ALA A 268 11.45 -22.52 -27.79
N VAL A 269 11.15 -21.46 -28.55
CA VAL A 269 11.85 -20.17 -28.48
C VAL A 269 11.57 -19.49 -27.13
N ASN A 270 10.32 -19.49 -26.67
CA ASN A 270 9.95 -18.94 -25.37
C ASN A 270 10.60 -19.75 -24.23
N ASN A 271 10.63 -21.09 -24.33
CA ASN A 271 11.31 -21.94 -23.36
C ASN A 271 12.84 -21.76 -23.38
N ALA A 272 13.45 -21.50 -24.54
CA ALA A 272 14.88 -21.21 -24.66
C ALA A 272 15.24 -19.83 -24.07
N GLN A 273 14.34 -18.84 -24.17
CA GLN A 273 14.48 -17.57 -23.45
C GLN A 273 14.20 -17.72 -21.94
N LEU A 274 13.32 -18.63 -21.54
CA LEU A 274 13.04 -18.99 -20.14
C LEU A 274 14.07 -19.97 -19.53
N GLN A 275 15.10 -20.39 -20.28
CA GLN A 275 16.17 -21.24 -19.77
C GLN A 275 17.27 -20.47 -19.04
N GLN A 276 17.42 -19.15 -19.28
CA GLN A 276 18.24 -18.30 -18.44
C GLN A 276 17.52 -18.08 -17.10
N THR A 277 18.14 -18.49 -15.99
CA THR A 277 17.54 -18.27 -14.68
C THR A 277 17.73 -16.81 -14.23
N PRO A 278 16.81 -16.24 -13.43
CA PRO A 278 16.98 -14.91 -12.85
C PRO A 278 18.25 -14.77 -11.99
N GLU A 279 18.82 -15.89 -11.53
CA GLU A 279 20.07 -15.93 -10.77
C GLU A 279 21.32 -15.91 -11.65
N GLU A 280 21.30 -16.56 -12.83
CA GLU A 280 22.36 -16.42 -13.84
C GLU A 280 22.40 -15.00 -14.40
N ASP A 281 21.22 -14.41 -14.67
CA ASP A 281 21.10 -12.99 -15.04
C ASP A 281 21.63 -12.08 -13.93
N ALA A 282 21.20 -12.29 -12.68
CA ALA A 282 21.66 -11.49 -11.55
C ALA A 282 23.18 -11.64 -11.28
N ALA A 283 23.73 -12.84 -11.48
CA ALA A 283 25.16 -13.11 -11.36
C ALA A 283 25.95 -12.51 -12.53
N PHE A 284 25.42 -12.49 -13.75
CA PHE A 284 26.02 -11.79 -14.89
C PHE A 284 26.05 -10.28 -14.67
N LEU A 285 24.92 -9.70 -14.27
CA LEU A 285 24.78 -8.24 -14.08
C LEU A 285 25.58 -7.71 -12.88
N ASN A 286 25.94 -8.55 -11.91
CA ASN A 286 26.84 -8.20 -10.81
C ASN A 286 28.35 -8.39 -11.12
N LYS A 287 28.74 -8.81 -12.34
CA LYS A 287 30.17 -8.93 -12.71
C LYS A 287 30.87 -7.58 -12.82
N ASP A 288 30.17 -6.57 -13.35
CA ASP A 288 30.71 -5.22 -13.45
C ASP A 288 30.28 -4.38 -12.24
N ILE A 289 31.25 -4.12 -11.37
CA ILE A 289 31.13 -3.25 -10.19
C ILE A 289 32.04 -2.03 -10.28
N SER A 290 32.51 -1.68 -11.49
CA SER A 290 33.42 -0.54 -11.72
C SER A 290 32.87 0.78 -11.17
N TRP A 291 31.56 1.02 -11.29
CA TRP A 291 30.89 2.18 -10.72
C TRP A 291 31.01 2.25 -9.18
N ARG A 292 31.08 1.10 -8.49
CA ARG A 292 31.18 1.02 -7.01
C ARG A 292 32.53 1.52 -6.48
N SER A 293 33.58 1.53 -7.30
CA SER A 293 34.96 1.86 -6.88
C SER A 293 35.11 3.26 -6.28
N SER A 294 34.36 4.24 -6.78
CA SER A 294 34.42 5.65 -6.36
C SER A 294 33.03 6.23 -6.10
N CYS A 295 32.88 6.96 -4.98
CA CYS A 295 31.73 7.83 -4.72
C CYS A 295 31.77 9.13 -5.53
N GLU A 296 32.97 9.58 -5.93
CA GLU A 296 33.14 10.76 -6.77
C GLU A 296 32.93 10.39 -8.24
N ARG A 297 32.02 11.13 -8.90
CA ARG A 297 31.69 10.99 -10.32
C ARG A 297 31.64 12.38 -10.95
N LYS A 298 32.36 12.57 -12.06
CA LYS A 298 32.25 13.78 -12.86
C LYS A 298 31.01 13.71 -13.73
N CYS A 299 30.28 14.82 -13.83
CA CYS A 299 29.22 14.95 -14.82
C CYS A 299 29.84 15.19 -16.20
N ASN A 300 29.54 14.30 -17.15
CA ASN A 300 30.12 14.33 -18.50
C ASN A 300 29.14 14.83 -19.58
N ALA A 301 27.96 15.31 -19.18
CA ALA A 301 26.90 15.80 -20.08
C ALA A 301 26.32 17.13 -19.57
N LYS A 302 25.82 17.99 -20.46
CA LYS A 302 25.19 19.26 -20.06
C LYS A 302 23.81 19.01 -19.43
N PHE A 303 23.61 19.57 -18.24
CA PHE A 303 22.34 19.67 -17.53
C PHE A 303 22.35 20.97 -16.72
N ASP A 304 21.43 21.91 -17.00
CA ASP A 304 21.36 23.18 -16.28
C ASP A 304 20.77 23.01 -14.87
N VAL A 305 19.90 22.00 -14.69
CA VAL A 305 19.48 21.46 -13.40
C VAL A 305 19.56 19.93 -13.48
N PRO A 306 20.23 19.25 -12.53
CA PRO A 306 20.27 17.79 -12.45
C PRO A 306 18.87 17.14 -12.45
N PRO A 307 18.56 16.23 -13.39
CA PRO A 307 17.33 15.44 -13.35
C PRO A 307 17.25 14.59 -12.07
N LEU A 308 16.02 14.30 -11.63
CA LEU A 308 15.76 13.36 -10.54
C LEU A 308 15.24 12.03 -11.11
N LEU A 309 15.90 10.93 -10.74
CA LEU A 309 15.45 9.56 -10.95
C LEU A 309 14.98 8.95 -9.62
N LEU A 310 13.69 8.69 -9.50
CA LEU A 310 13.06 8.01 -8.36
C LEU A 310 12.89 6.52 -8.66
N ILE A 311 13.26 5.66 -7.71
CA ILE A 311 13.26 4.20 -7.86
C ILE A 311 12.52 3.61 -6.66
N SER A 312 11.40 2.91 -6.90
CA SER A 312 10.67 2.19 -5.85
C SER A 312 10.85 0.69 -5.95
N MET A 313 11.10 0.05 -4.81
CA MET A 313 11.21 -1.40 -4.63
C MET A 313 10.11 -1.83 -3.64
N ASP A 314 9.00 -2.36 -4.16
CA ASP A 314 7.78 -2.62 -3.37
C ASP A 314 8.06 -3.55 -2.18
N GLY A 315 7.61 -3.17 -0.99
CA GLY A 315 7.77 -3.97 0.24
C GLY A 315 9.21 -4.17 0.72
N PHE A 316 10.21 -3.43 0.20
CA PHE A 316 11.59 -3.52 0.68
C PHE A 316 11.70 -2.92 2.09
N ARG A 317 11.58 -3.78 3.11
CA ARG A 317 11.74 -3.43 4.53
C ARG A 317 13.16 -2.98 4.85
N ALA A 318 13.30 -1.95 5.67
CA ALA A 318 14.59 -1.29 5.95
C ALA A 318 15.70 -2.26 6.43
N ASP A 319 15.37 -3.22 7.29
CA ASP A 319 16.33 -4.20 7.82
C ASP A 319 16.75 -5.29 6.81
N PHE A 320 16.13 -5.37 5.62
CA PHE A 320 16.59 -6.25 4.54
C PHE A 320 18.00 -5.88 4.03
N LEU A 321 18.43 -4.62 4.19
CA LEU A 321 19.82 -4.20 3.95
C LEU A 321 20.82 -4.97 4.82
N GLN A 322 20.43 -5.36 6.04
CA GLN A 322 21.30 -6.03 7.01
C GLN A 322 21.58 -7.50 6.63
N ARG A 323 20.88 -8.05 5.63
CA ARG A 323 21.04 -9.44 5.17
C ARG A 323 22.28 -9.68 4.30
N GLY A 324 23.00 -8.61 3.91
CA GLY A 324 24.20 -8.73 3.06
C GLY A 324 23.91 -9.26 1.65
N LYS A 325 22.69 -9.04 1.14
CA LYS A 325 22.24 -9.48 -0.20
C LYS A 325 22.07 -8.33 -1.20
N THR A 326 22.28 -7.09 -0.76
CA THR A 326 21.91 -5.86 -1.50
C THR A 326 23.05 -4.83 -1.50
N GLU A 327 24.17 -5.19 -2.14
CA GLU A 327 25.41 -4.42 -2.10
C GLU A 327 25.38 -3.17 -3.01
N ALA A 328 24.65 -3.19 -4.13
CA ALA A 328 24.44 -2.00 -4.95
C ALA A 328 23.61 -0.93 -4.19
N VAL A 329 22.49 -1.34 -3.56
CA VAL A 329 21.67 -0.43 -2.73
C VAL A 329 22.45 0.06 -1.51
N SER A 330 23.23 -0.81 -0.87
CA SER A 330 24.10 -0.44 0.24
C SER A 330 25.18 0.54 -0.19
N ARG A 331 25.79 0.36 -1.37
CA ARG A 331 26.83 1.26 -1.88
C ARG A 331 26.31 2.65 -2.23
N ILE A 332 25.08 2.75 -2.74
CA ILE A 332 24.39 4.03 -2.96
C ILE A 332 24.26 4.78 -1.63
N SER A 333 23.74 4.09 -0.61
CA SER A 333 23.51 4.63 0.74
C SER A 333 24.80 5.03 1.46
N GLN A 334 25.91 4.31 1.27
CA GLN A 334 27.23 4.62 1.84
C GLN A 334 27.86 5.88 1.23
N CYS A 335 27.71 6.09 -0.09
CA CYS A 335 28.38 7.18 -0.80
C CYS A 335 27.60 8.49 -0.75
N GLY A 336 26.27 8.44 -0.86
CA GLY A 336 25.39 9.61 -0.85
C GLY A 336 24.73 9.84 0.51
N ALA A 337 23.41 9.98 0.53
CA ALA A 337 22.62 10.17 1.75
C ALA A 337 21.71 8.97 2.06
N THR A 338 21.48 8.70 3.35
CA THR A 338 20.61 7.61 3.83
C THR A 338 19.98 7.94 5.19
N THR A 339 19.20 7.02 5.74
CA THR A 339 18.60 7.04 7.09
C THR A 339 18.50 5.60 7.61
N GLU A 340 18.44 5.39 8.93
CA GLU A 340 18.16 4.07 9.53
C GLU A 340 16.86 3.46 8.96
N TYR A 341 15.86 4.30 8.70
CA TYR A 341 14.62 3.95 8.02
C TYR A 341 13.84 5.20 7.57
N MET A 342 12.93 4.99 6.63
CA MET A 342 11.81 5.90 6.36
C MET A 342 10.52 5.32 6.96
N MET A 343 9.65 6.16 7.52
CA MET A 343 8.31 5.78 7.97
C MET A 343 7.29 5.96 6.84
N PRO A 344 6.41 4.97 6.58
CA PRO A 344 5.31 5.15 5.65
C PRO A 344 4.18 6.01 6.26
N SER A 345 3.21 6.38 5.44
CA SER A 345 1.86 6.77 5.85
C SER A 345 1.05 5.55 6.30
N TYR A 346 0.01 5.80 7.09
CA TYR A 346 -0.95 4.78 7.50
C TYR A 346 -2.20 4.80 6.59
N PRO A 347 -2.72 3.64 6.16
CA PRO A 347 -2.13 2.30 6.29
C PRO A 347 -0.87 2.19 5.43
N SER A 348 0.07 1.33 5.84
CA SER A 348 1.32 1.08 5.10
C SER A 348 1.10 0.18 3.87
N LYS A 349 0.17 0.59 2.99
CA LYS A 349 -0.25 -0.08 1.76
C LYS A 349 0.26 0.62 0.50
N THR A 350 0.35 -0.13 -0.59
CA THR A 350 1.04 0.24 -1.83
C THR A 350 0.57 1.54 -2.46
N PHE A 351 -0.71 1.60 -2.87
CA PHE A 351 -1.26 2.77 -3.56
C PHE A 351 -1.31 4.01 -2.66
N PRO A 352 -1.75 3.93 -1.39
CA PRO A 352 -1.63 5.05 -0.46
C PRO A 352 -0.21 5.59 -0.34
N ASN A 353 0.81 4.74 -0.19
CA ASN A 353 2.17 5.21 0.07
C ASN A 353 2.90 5.70 -1.18
N HIS A 354 2.76 5.02 -2.32
CA HIS A 354 3.28 5.55 -3.58
C HIS A 354 2.63 6.89 -3.95
N PHE A 355 1.35 7.10 -3.66
CA PHE A 355 0.69 8.38 -3.93
C PHE A 355 0.99 9.45 -2.86
N THR A 356 1.24 9.06 -1.59
CA THR A 356 1.88 9.93 -0.58
C THR A 356 3.23 10.43 -1.09
N ILE A 357 4.13 9.52 -1.50
CA ILE A 357 5.47 9.87 -2.01
C ILE A 357 5.36 10.82 -3.22
N ALA A 358 4.38 10.61 -4.09
CA ALA A 358 4.16 11.46 -5.26
C ALA A 358 3.59 12.86 -4.95
N THR A 359 2.90 13.08 -3.82
CA THR A 359 2.13 14.31 -3.53
C THR A 359 2.51 15.05 -2.25
N GLY A 360 3.25 14.40 -1.35
CA GLY A 360 3.53 14.86 0.01
C GLY A 360 2.34 14.77 0.97
N LEU A 361 1.14 14.42 0.50
CA LEU A 361 -0.08 14.43 1.30
C LEU A 361 -0.29 13.11 2.06
N TYR A 362 -1.06 13.16 3.15
CA TYR A 362 -1.56 11.95 3.81
C TYR A 362 -2.71 11.30 3.02
N PRO A 363 -2.97 9.99 3.21
CA PRO A 363 -4.07 9.29 2.55
C PRO A 363 -5.45 9.92 2.72
N GLU A 364 -5.77 10.49 3.90
CA GLU A 364 -7.03 11.22 4.09
C GLU A 364 -7.18 12.48 3.24
N SER A 365 -6.07 13.02 2.72
CA SER A 365 -6.01 14.27 1.95
C SER A 365 -5.85 14.03 0.44
N HIS A 366 -5.07 13.02 0.01
CA HIS A 366 -4.96 12.66 -1.40
C HIS A 366 -6.03 11.65 -1.89
N GLY A 367 -6.91 11.20 -1.00
CA GLY A 367 -8.13 10.46 -1.35
C GLY A 367 -7.95 8.99 -1.71
N ILE A 368 -6.73 8.55 -2.03
CA ILE A 368 -6.33 7.14 -2.15
C ILE A 368 -6.07 6.56 -0.76
N VAL A 369 -7.10 5.99 -0.11
CA VAL A 369 -7.06 5.60 1.30
C VAL A 369 -6.66 4.14 1.57
N ASP A 370 -6.77 3.27 0.56
CA ASP A 370 -6.30 1.87 0.58
C ASP A 370 -6.03 1.40 -0.87
N ASN A 371 -5.57 0.16 -1.06
CA ASN A 371 -5.49 -0.52 -2.36
C ASN A 371 -6.90 -0.86 -2.94
N TYR A 372 -7.95 -0.89 -2.11
CA TYR A 372 -9.35 -1.17 -2.47
C TYR A 372 -10.30 -0.56 -1.42
N PHE A 373 -11.25 0.30 -1.83
CA PHE A 373 -12.19 0.99 -0.93
C PHE A 373 -13.45 1.47 -1.65
N TYR A 374 -14.47 1.93 -0.92
CA TYR A 374 -15.76 2.39 -1.47
C TYR A 374 -16.04 3.86 -1.17
N ASP A 375 -16.67 4.55 -2.12
CA ASP A 375 -17.17 5.92 -2.00
C ASP A 375 -18.57 6.04 -2.62
N GLU A 376 -19.57 6.44 -1.84
CA GLU A 376 -20.95 6.53 -2.34
C GLU A 376 -21.16 7.73 -3.27
N GLN A 377 -20.32 8.76 -3.11
CA GLN A 377 -20.44 10.05 -3.80
C GLN A 377 -19.86 10.01 -5.22
N MET A 378 -19.14 8.94 -5.56
CA MET A 378 -18.66 8.70 -6.92
C MET A 378 -19.82 8.16 -7.79
N PRO A 379 -20.20 8.83 -8.89
CA PRO A 379 -21.41 8.46 -9.64
C PRO A 379 -21.26 7.13 -10.39
N ASP A 380 -20.25 7.01 -11.24
CA ASP A 380 -20.12 5.92 -12.22
C ASP A 380 -19.25 4.74 -11.73
N GLU A 381 -18.48 4.96 -10.66
CA GLU A 381 -17.50 3.99 -10.15
C GLU A 381 -17.42 4.14 -8.62
N LYS A 382 -18.24 3.39 -7.88
CA LYS A 382 -18.27 3.45 -6.39
C LYS A 382 -17.18 2.64 -5.70
N MET A 383 -16.55 1.71 -6.41
CA MET A 383 -15.41 0.91 -5.92
C MET A 383 -14.10 1.44 -6.50
N PHE A 384 -13.17 1.87 -5.66
CA PHE A 384 -11.78 2.03 -6.07
C PHE A 384 -11.08 0.68 -6.11
N ALA A 385 -10.32 0.44 -7.18
CA ALA A 385 -9.35 -0.63 -7.28
C ALA A 385 -8.09 -0.14 -8.02
N ARG A 386 -6.96 -0.83 -7.83
CA ARG A 386 -5.66 -0.50 -8.48
C ARG A 386 -5.70 -0.40 -10.02
N SER A 387 -6.70 -1.01 -10.66
CA SER A 387 -6.98 -0.94 -12.10
C SER A 387 -7.74 0.33 -12.53
N SER A 388 -8.32 1.10 -11.60
CA SER A 388 -9.07 2.31 -11.92
C SER A 388 -8.20 3.38 -12.58
N ARG A 389 -8.76 4.05 -13.60
CA ARG A 389 -8.11 5.16 -14.32
C ARG A 389 -8.93 6.46 -14.28
N ASN A 390 -9.94 6.50 -13.42
CA ASN A 390 -10.78 7.67 -13.18
C ASN A 390 -10.05 8.72 -12.33
N PRO A 391 -9.92 9.98 -12.79
CA PRO A 391 -9.18 11.02 -12.07
C PRO A 391 -9.85 11.48 -10.76
N ALA A 392 -11.17 11.28 -10.58
CA ALA A 392 -11.88 11.73 -9.38
C ALA A 392 -11.44 11.01 -8.08
N TRP A 393 -10.74 9.88 -8.19
CA TRP A 393 -10.10 9.22 -7.05
C TRP A 393 -8.86 9.97 -6.53
N TYR A 394 -8.14 10.68 -7.39
CA TYR A 394 -6.77 11.15 -7.12
C TYR A 394 -6.79 12.65 -6.79
N ILE A 395 -6.71 12.98 -5.50
CA ILE A 395 -6.79 14.34 -4.98
C ILE A 395 -5.37 14.88 -4.70
N GLY A 396 -5.16 16.19 -4.86
CA GLY A 396 -3.85 16.84 -4.72
C GLY A 396 -3.10 16.98 -6.04
N GLU A 397 -1.82 17.30 -5.97
CA GLU A 397 -0.93 17.46 -7.14
C GLU A 397 0.26 16.48 -7.04
N PRO A 398 0.39 15.51 -7.95
CA PRO A 398 1.56 14.65 -8.00
C PRO A 398 2.75 15.37 -8.66
N ILE A 399 3.97 15.03 -8.25
CA ILE A 399 5.22 15.68 -8.66
C ILE A 399 5.39 15.82 -10.19
N TRP A 400 4.90 14.85 -10.98
CA TRP A 400 4.95 14.93 -12.45
C TRP A 400 4.03 16.01 -13.05
N ASN A 401 2.94 16.38 -12.36
CA ASN A 401 2.13 17.54 -12.71
C ASN A 401 2.86 18.85 -12.35
N THR A 402 3.52 18.90 -11.18
CA THR A 402 4.32 20.06 -10.76
C THR A 402 5.46 20.33 -11.74
N VAL A 403 6.15 19.27 -12.18
CA VAL A 403 7.17 19.30 -13.24
C VAL A 403 6.60 19.87 -14.54
N ALA A 404 5.43 19.36 -15.00
CA ALA A 404 4.78 19.82 -16.23
C ALA A 404 4.29 21.29 -16.15
N LYS A 405 3.73 21.71 -15.02
CA LYS A 405 3.28 23.11 -14.79
C LYS A 405 4.44 24.11 -14.78
N ASN A 406 5.66 23.66 -14.48
CA ASN A 406 6.89 24.45 -14.56
C ASN A 406 7.62 24.25 -15.91
N GLY A 407 6.93 23.78 -16.96
CA GLY A 407 7.46 23.67 -18.32
C GLY A 407 8.48 22.55 -18.54
N LYS A 408 8.73 21.68 -17.55
CA LYS A 408 9.69 20.58 -17.63
C LYS A 408 8.98 19.26 -17.99
N LYS A 409 9.69 18.32 -18.61
CA LYS A 409 9.15 16.99 -19.01
C LYS A 409 9.33 15.93 -17.93
N SER A 410 8.45 14.92 -17.93
CA SER A 410 8.48 13.81 -16.97
C SER A 410 8.30 12.44 -17.66
N ALA A 411 8.98 11.41 -17.15
CA ALA A 411 8.94 10.05 -17.68
C ALA A 411 8.73 9.00 -16.58
N ILE A 412 7.71 8.14 -16.69
CA ILE A 412 7.38 7.17 -15.63
C ILE A 412 7.21 5.74 -16.16
N PHE A 413 8.09 4.85 -15.73
CA PHE A 413 7.97 3.40 -15.92
C PHE A 413 7.26 2.75 -14.73
N PHE A 414 5.94 2.90 -14.74
CA PHE A 414 4.98 2.54 -13.68
C PHE A 414 5.11 3.37 -12.40
N TRP A 415 4.01 3.99 -11.98
CA TRP A 415 3.79 4.50 -10.63
C TRP A 415 2.28 4.60 -10.37
N PRO A 416 1.76 4.27 -9.17
CA PRO A 416 0.37 4.50 -8.83
C PRO A 416 -0.11 5.93 -9.14
N GLY A 417 -1.07 6.05 -10.06
CA GLY A 417 -1.58 7.33 -10.59
C GLY A 417 -0.94 7.84 -11.89
N SER A 418 0.21 7.31 -12.36
CA SER A 418 0.94 7.87 -13.53
C SER A 418 0.21 7.74 -14.87
N GLU A 419 -0.79 6.86 -14.96
CA GLU A 419 -1.63 6.68 -16.15
C GLU A 419 -2.85 7.63 -16.19
N VAL A 420 -3.17 8.24 -15.06
CA VAL A 420 -4.44 8.93 -14.79
C VAL A 420 -4.31 10.42 -15.15
N PRO A 421 -5.32 11.05 -15.79
CA PRO A 421 -5.30 12.48 -16.10
C PRO A 421 -5.62 13.32 -14.86
N ILE A 422 -4.74 13.25 -13.85
CA ILE A 422 -4.90 13.94 -12.58
C ILE A 422 -4.82 15.44 -12.85
N GLN A 423 -5.86 16.21 -12.48
CA GLN A 423 -6.04 17.61 -12.90
C GLN A 423 -5.97 17.82 -14.44
N GLY A 424 -6.32 16.80 -15.24
CA GLY A 424 -6.20 16.79 -16.70
C GLY A 424 -4.79 16.50 -17.24
N ILE A 425 -3.76 16.49 -16.38
CA ILE A 425 -2.35 16.32 -16.76
C ILE A 425 -1.92 14.85 -16.59
N ARG A 426 -0.99 14.40 -17.43
CA ARG A 426 -0.29 13.11 -17.33
C ARG A 426 1.22 13.33 -17.53
N PRO A 427 2.09 12.41 -17.07
CA PRO A 427 3.51 12.43 -17.42
C PRO A 427 3.72 12.42 -18.95
N THR A 428 4.74 13.13 -19.42
CA THR A 428 5.07 13.30 -20.84
C THR A 428 5.27 11.94 -21.52
N TYR A 429 6.11 11.09 -20.92
CA TYR A 429 6.32 9.70 -21.31
C TYR A 429 5.87 8.79 -20.17
N ARG A 430 5.18 7.70 -20.48
CA ARG A 430 4.67 6.76 -19.47
C ARG A 430 4.35 5.41 -20.08
N TYR A 431 4.39 4.37 -19.26
CA TYR A 431 3.85 3.04 -19.60
C TYR A 431 2.60 2.77 -18.77
N SER A 432 1.62 2.08 -19.37
CA SER A 432 0.52 1.48 -18.61
C SER A 432 0.99 0.21 -17.90
N TYR A 433 0.55 0.03 -16.66
CA TYR A 433 1.05 -1.00 -15.76
C TYR A 433 0.94 -2.40 -16.36
N ASN A 434 2.08 -3.07 -16.48
CA ASN A 434 2.18 -4.47 -16.90
C ASN A 434 3.36 -5.16 -16.21
N ALA A 435 3.06 -5.93 -15.17
CA ALA A 435 4.04 -6.68 -14.39
C ALA A 435 4.89 -7.67 -15.22
N THR A 436 4.43 -8.09 -16.41
CA THR A 436 5.19 -9.03 -17.26
C THR A 436 6.37 -8.39 -17.99
N ILE A 437 6.53 -7.06 -17.96
CA ILE A 437 7.69 -6.39 -18.55
C ILE A 437 8.94 -6.63 -17.66
N PRO A 438 10.01 -7.27 -18.16
CA PRO A 438 11.21 -7.56 -17.39
C PRO A 438 11.88 -6.29 -16.84
N PHE A 439 12.46 -6.38 -15.64
CA PHE A 439 13.02 -5.23 -14.93
C PHE A 439 14.16 -4.57 -15.72
N SER A 440 14.97 -5.35 -16.44
CA SER A 440 16.02 -4.86 -17.35
C SER A 440 15.46 -3.94 -18.45
N LYS A 441 14.27 -4.24 -19.01
CA LYS A 441 13.63 -3.37 -20.02
C LYS A 441 13.10 -2.06 -19.44
N ARG A 442 12.80 -2.02 -18.13
CA ARG A 442 12.47 -0.78 -17.41
C ARG A 442 13.72 0.08 -17.24
N VAL A 443 14.85 -0.53 -16.91
CA VAL A 443 16.17 0.11 -16.81
C VAL A 443 16.65 0.64 -18.17
N ASP A 444 16.63 -0.17 -19.23
CA ASP A 444 16.97 0.23 -20.60
C ASP A 444 16.27 1.54 -20.99
N GLN A 445 14.99 1.64 -20.65
CA GLN A 445 14.15 2.76 -21.05
C GLN A 445 14.45 4.06 -20.27
N VAL A 446 14.91 3.97 -19.02
CA VAL A 446 15.46 5.13 -18.29
C VAL A 446 16.67 5.71 -19.03
N ILE A 447 17.58 4.85 -19.46
CA ILE A 447 18.78 5.27 -20.18
C ILE A 447 18.41 5.87 -21.55
N ASN A 448 17.41 5.30 -22.24
CA ASN A 448 16.89 5.87 -23.49
C ASN A 448 16.23 7.25 -23.28
N TRP A 449 15.49 7.46 -22.18
CA TRP A 449 14.92 8.77 -21.85
C TRP A 449 15.99 9.81 -21.48
N LEU A 450 17.06 9.41 -20.79
CA LEU A 450 18.21 10.29 -20.48
C LEU A 450 19.05 10.64 -21.73
N ARG A 451 19.04 9.79 -22.76
CA ARG A 451 19.70 10.02 -24.06
C ARG A 451 18.96 10.99 -24.99
N LEU A 452 17.70 11.36 -24.69
CA LEU A 452 16.94 12.32 -25.50
C LEU A 452 17.62 13.69 -25.56
N ASP A 453 17.33 14.46 -26.62
CA ASP A 453 17.80 15.84 -26.79
C ASP A 453 17.31 16.75 -25.64
N GLU A 454 18.03 17.84 -25.37
CA GLU A 454 17.82 18.72 -24.20
C GLU A 454 16.35 19.20 -24.06
N ASN A 455 15.65 19.44 -25.18
CA ASN A 455 14.23 19.85 -25.20
C ASN A 455 13.23 18.70 -24.98
N GLU A 456 13.64 17.44 -25.20
CA GLU A 456 12.82 16.24 -25.01
C GLU A 456 13.15 15.49 -23.71
N ARG A 457 14.34 15.72 -23.15
CA ARG A 457 14.83 15.02 -21.96
C ARG A 457 13.97 15.32 -20.72
N PRO A 458 13.52 14.30 -19.96
CA PRO A 458 12.79 14.51 -18.72
C PRO A 458 13.68 15.12 -17.62
N ALA A 459 13.10 16.03 -16.83
CA ALA A 459 13.68 16.49 -15.58
C ALA A 459 13.32 15.57 -14.40
N PHE A 460 12.18 14.88 -14.48
CA PHE A 460 11.75 13.86 -13.52
C PHE A 460 11.58 12.51 -14.20
N LEU A 461 12.21 11.49 -13.65
CA LEU A 461 12.09 10.11 -14.05
C LEU A 461 11.65 9.27 -12.84
N ALA A 462 10.76 8.30 -13.04
CA ALA A 462 10.40 7.34 -11.99
C ALA A 462 10.30 5.92 -12.54
N ILE A 463 10.77 4.94 -11.76
CA ILE A 463 10.62 3.50 -12.03
C ILE A 463 10.18 2.73 -10.78
N TYR A 464 9.52 1.60 -11.00
CA TYR A 464 8.98 0.75 -9.95
C TYR A 464 9.27 -0.74 -10.24
N PHE A 465 9.49 -1.51 -9.17
CA PHE A 465 9.70 -2.96 -9.17
C PHE A 465 8.82 -3.66 -8.13
N GLU A 466 8.10 -4.71 -8.52
CA GLU A 466 7.14 -5.48 -7.71
C GLU A 466 7.79 -6.39 -6.63
N GLN A 467 9.07 -6.18 -6.32
CA GLN A 467 9.88 -7.04 -5.46
C GLN A 467 10.67 -6.19 -4.46
N PRO A 468 10.89 -6.69 -3.22
CA PRO A 468 10.62 -8.05 -2.73
C PRO A 468 9.17 -8.37 -2.31
N ASP A 469 8.21 -7.44 -2.39
CA ASP A 469 6.82 -7.66 -1.94
C ASP A 469 6.17 -8.94 -2.49
N THR A 470 6.29 -9.19 -3.80
CA THR A 470 5.65 -10.37 -4.43
C THR A 470 6.15 -11.68 -3.80
N ALA A 471 7.45 -11.82 -3.54
CA ALA A 471 8.01 -12.99 -2.85
C ALA A 471 7.62 -13.03 -1.37
N MET A 472 7.58 -11.86 -0.72
CA MET A 472 7.24 -11.68 0.70
C MET A 472 5.80 -12.10 1.01
N HIS A 473 4.83 -11.74 0.18
CA HIS A 473 3.44 -12.19 0.31
C HIS A 473 3.30 -13.72 0.21
N GLN A 474 4.03 -14.33 -0.74
CA GLN A 474 3.95 -15.75 -1.06
C GLN A 474 4.62 -16.64 0.00
N GLU A 475 5.86 -16.30 0.38
CA GLU A 475 6.73 -17.15 1.20
C GLU A 475 7.06 -16.58 2.58
N GLY A 476 6.70 -15.32 2.85
CA GLY A 476 6.97 -14.60 4.10
C GLY A 476 8.28 -13.81 4.05
N PRO A 477 8.43 -12.72 4.82
CA PRO A 477 9.61 -11.85 4.77
C PRO A 477 10.91 -12.56 5.13
N ASP A 478 10.85 -13.59 5.98
CA ASP A 478 12.01 -14.29 6.52
C ASP A 478 12.45 -15.49 5.65
N SER A 479 11.92 -15.60 4.43
CA SER A 479 12.17 -16.71 3.51
C SER A 479 13.34 -16.49 2.55
N ASP A 480 13.93 -17.58 2.07
CA ASP A 480 14.95 -17.53 1.02
C ASP A 480 14.41 -17.07 -0.34
N ALA A 481 13.10 -17.19 -0.59
CA ALA A 481 12.47 -16.58 -1.77
C ALA A 481 12.59 -15.04 -1.73
N VAL A 482 12.46 -14.42 -0.56
CA VAL A 482 12.76 -12.99 -0.36
C VAL A 482 14.26 -12.72 -0.50
N ASN A 483 15.14 -13.63 -0.06
CA ASN A 483 16.58 -13.47 -0.27
C ASN A 483 16.97 -13.50 -1.76
N SER A 484 16.42 -14.41 -2.57
CA SER A 484 16.62 -14.41 -4.03
C SER A 484 15.98 -13.18 -4.71
N ALA A 485 14.81 -12.72 -4.24
CA ALA A 485 14.19 -11.49 -4.74
C ALA A 485 15.05 -10.24 -4.47
N LEU A 486 15.65 -10.14 -3.28
CA LEU A 486 16.58 -9.08 -2.92
C LEU A 486 17.83 -9.09 -3.81
N ILE A 487 18.42 -10.26 -4.07
CA ILE A 487 19.57 -10.41 -5.00
C ILE A 487 19.19 -9.96 -6.42
N TYR A 488 18.00 -10.36 -6.92
CA TYR A 488 17.51 -9.98 -8.24
C TYR A 488 17.30 -8.46 -8.38
N VAL A 489 16.70 -7.82 -7.38
CA VAL A 489 16.52 -6.35 -7.39
C VAL A 489 17.87 -5.63 -7.27
N ASP A 490 18.79 -6.06 -6.41
CA ASP A 490 20.12 -5.45 -6.32
C ASP A 490 20.92 -5.57 -7.63
N ALA A 491 20.77 -6.68 -8.36
CA ALA A 491 21.35 -6.83 -9.69
C ALA A 491 20.76 -5.84 -10.72
N MET A 492 19.47 -5.52 -10.63
CA MET A 492 18.85 -4.48 -11.47
C MET A 492 19.31 -3.07 -11.09
N ILE A 493 19.51 -2.80 -9.79
CA ILE A 493 20.12 -1.54 -9.32
C ILE A 493 21.58 -1.47 -9.78
N ASN A 494 22.35 -2.57 -9.71
CA ASN A 494 23.72 -2.61 -10.23
C ASN A 494 23.76 -2.34 -11.73
N TYR A 495 22.87 -2.97 -12.50
CA TYR A 495 22.77 -2.75 -13.94
C TYR A 495 22.40 -1.30 -14.27
N LEU A 496 21.43 -0.71 -13.58
CA LEU A 496 21.06 0.70 -13.74
C LEU A 496 22.27 1.62 -13.46
N MET A 497 22.97 1.42 -12.35
CA MET A 497 24.15 2.23 -11.99
C MET A 497 25.30 2.05 -12.99
N GLN A 498 25.53 0.83 -13.47
CA GLN A 498 26.50 0.53 -14.52
C GLN A 498 26.15 1.23 -15.84
N GLN A 499 24.88 1.19 -16.26
CA GLN A 499 24.45 1.89 -17.47
C GLN A 499 24.48 3.41 -17.32
N LEU A 500 24.17 3.95 -16.13
CA LEU A 500 24.34 5.39 -15.85
C LEU A 500 25.81 5.82 -15.92
N ASP A 501 26.75 5.01 -15.45
CA ASP A 501 28.18 5.29 -15.50
C ASP A 501 28.72 5.19 -16.93
N ASN A 502 28.39 4.10 -17.64
CA ASN A 502 28.79 3.85 -19.03
C ASN A 502 28.23 4.87 -20.04
N ASN A 503 27.14 5.57 -19.71
CA ASN A 503 26.59 6.66 -20.51
C ASN A 503 26.97 8.07 -19.97
N GLY A 504 27.81 8.16 -18.94
CA GLY A 504 28.29 9.44 -18.39
C GLY A 504 27.26 10.22 -17.55
N PHE A 505 26.12 9.61 -17.23
CA PHE A 505 25.02 10.23 -16.48
C PHE A 505 25.17 10.12 -14.95
N LEU A 506 25.95 9.16 -14.43
CA LEU A 506 26.00 8.87 -12.99
C LEU A 506 26.54 10.03 -12.11
N GLY A 507 27.34 10.93 -12.69
CA GLY A 507 27.76 12.18 -12.03
C GLY A 507 26.82 13.37 -12.23
N CYS A 508 25.79 13.23 -13.09
CA CYS A 508 24.93 14.33 -13.54
C CYS A 508 23.52 14.33 -12.94
N ILE A 509 22.99 13.17 -12.56
CA ILE A 509 21.61 13.04 -12.08
C ILE A 509 21.55 12.91 -10.55
N ASN A 510 20.46 13.39 -9.96
CA ASN A 510 20.05 12.98 -8.63
C ASN A 510 19.26 11.67 -8.74
N LEU A 511 19.53 10.72 -7.85
CA LEU A 511 18.94 9.40 -7.80
C LEU A 511 18.44 9.16 -6.38
N ILE A 512 17.21 8.68 -6.23
CA ILE A 512 16.61 8.31 -4.93
C ILE A 512 16.01 6.91 -5.06
N ILE A 513 16.44 6.01 -4.17
CA ILE A 513 15.84 4.70 -3.91
C ILE A 513 14.93 4.80 -2.68
N VAL A 514 13.72 4.28 -2.82
CA VAL A 514 12.73 4.13 -1.74
C VAL A 514 12.12 2.73 -1.75
N SER A 515 11.48 2.39 -0.65
CA SER A 515 10.24 1.61 -0.70
C SER A 515 9.08 2.43 -0.14
N ASP A 516 7.89 1.93 -0.36
CA ASP A 516 6.63 2.50 0.08
C ASP A 516 6.15 1.93 1.43
N HIS A 517 6.55 0.69 1.76
CA HIS A 517 6.39 0.07 3.07
C HIS A 517 7.42 -1.05 3.32
N GLY A 518 7.48 -1.50 4.58
CA GLY A 518 8.13 -2.76 4.94
C GLY A 518 7.22 -3.99 4.78
N ALA A 519 7.50 -5.01 5.58
CA ALA A 519 6.93 -6.36 5.47
C ALA A 519 6.85 -7.10 6.81
N GLN A 520 5.73 -7.76 7.08
CA GLN A 520 5.47 -8.53 8.30
C GLN A 520 5.04 -9.96 7.99
N LYS A 521 5.58 -10.94 8.73
CA LYS A 521 5.16 -12.35 8.66
C LYS A 521 3.77 -12.50 9.30
N LEU A 522 2.86 -13.19 8.63
CA LEU A 522 1.56 -13.54 9.18
C LEU A 522 1.68 -14.67 10.22
N ARG A 523 0.74 -14.69 11.15
CA ARG A 523 0.68 -15.67 12.24
C ARG A 523 -0.57 -16.54 12.12
N ASP A 524 -0.36 -17.85 12.05
CA ASP A 524 -1.42 -18.85 11.93
C ASP A 524 -2.39 -18.82 13.11
N ASP A 525 -1.92 -18.41 14.30
CA ASP A 525 -2.72 -18.24 15.52
C ASP A 525 -3.41 -16.86 15.65
N MET A 526 -3.19 -15.93 14.69
CA MET A 526 -3.80 -14.59 14.69
C MET A 526 -4.60 -14.32 13.41
N ALA A 527 -5.44 -15.28 13.00
CA ALA A 527 -6.41 -15.12 11.93
C ALA A 527 -7.82 -14.82 12.49
N VAL A 528 -8.47 -13.76 11.98
CA VAL A 528 -9.79 -13.32 12.45
C VAL A 528 -10.77 -13.25 11.28
N ALA A 529 -11.96 -13.82 11.45
CA ALA A 529 -13.05 -13.73 10.48
C ALA A 529 -14.13 -12.75 10.97
N LEU A 530 -14.47 -11.75 10.14
CA LEU A 530 -15.35 -10.65 10.50
C LEU A 530 -16.84 -11.07 10.57
N ASP A 531 -17.23 -12.10 9.83
CA ASP A 531 -18.56 -12.76 9.90
C ASP A 531 -18.91 -13.32 11.30
N ARG A 532 -17.93 -13.42 12.22
CA ARG A 532 -18.16 -13.76 13.64
C ARG A 532 -18.61 -12.59 14.51
N PHE A 533 -18.48 -11.36 14.02
CA PHE A 533 -18.75 -10.12 14.76
C PHE A 533 -19.83 -9.27 14.09
N VAL A 534 -19.88 -9.28 12.76
CA VAL A 534 -20.77 -8.43 11.97
C VAL A 534 -21.34 -9.18 10.77
N ASP A 535 -22.67 -9.13 10.62
CA ASP A 535 -23.33 -9.64 9.43
C ASP A 535 -23.26 -8.59 8.30
N ALA A 536 -22.58 -8.93 7.21
CA ALA A 536 -22.49 -8.05 6.04
C ALA A 536 -23.81 -7.93 5.24
N ALA A 537 -24.85 -8.71 5.59
CA ALA A 537 -26.20 -8.56 5.07
C ALA A 537 -27.11 -7.63 5.91
N ASP A 538 -26.62 -7.08 7.03
CA ASP A 538 -27.38 -6.11 7.84
C ASP A 538 -27.78 -4.89 6.98
N PRO A 539 -29.07 -4.50 6.94
CA PRO A 539 -29.53 -3.40 6.09
C PRO A 539 -28.90 -2.04 6.45
N GLY A 540 -28.40 -1.84 7.67
CA GLY A 540 -27.66 -0.64 8.05
C GLY A 540 -26.22 -0.59 7.48
N ILE A 541 -25.66 -1.73 7.09
CA ILE A 541 -24.30 -1.85 6.58
C ILE A 541 -24.29 -1.73 5.06
N LEU A 542 -23.29 -0.99 4.55
CA LEU A 542 -23.09 -0.74 3.13
C LEU A 542 -22.03 -1.66 2.54
N GLU A 543 -20.89 -1.85 3.22
CA GLU A 543 -19.85 -2.81 2.86
C GLU A 543 -18.91 -3.11 4.06
N VAL A 544 -18.33 -4.32 4.10
CA VAL A 544 -17.33 -4.80 5.06
C VAL A 544 -16.04 -5.19 4.33
N PHE A 545 -14.97 -4.45 4.61
CA PHE A 545 -13.63 -4.62 4.03
C PHE A 545 -12.74 -5.46 4.94
N PRO A 546 -12.23 -6.62 4.47
CA PRO A 546 -11.19 -7.38 5.14
C PRO A 546 -9.78 -6.88 4.77
N GLY A 547 -8.75 -7.36 5.46
CA GLY A 547 -7.36 -7.02 5.20
C GLY A 547 -6.51 -6.99 6.46
N ILE A 548 -5.55 -6.07 6.51
CA ILE A 548 -4.81 -5.75 7.73
C ILE A 548 -5.52 -4.66 8.52
N ILE A 549 -6.03 -3.64 7.84
CA ILE A 549 -6.96 -2.67 8.42
C ILE A 549 -8.36 -3.01 7.90
N GLY A 550 -9.22 -3.50 8.79
CA GLY A 550 -10.61 -3.80 8.45
C GLY A 550 -11.42 -2.52 8.47
N GLN A 551 -12.43 -2.39 7.62
CA GLN A 551 -13.30 -1.21 7.60
C GLN A 551 -14.76 -1.62 7.41
N ILE A 552 -15.67 -1.01 8.18
CA ILE A 552 -17.12 -1.18 8.00
C ILE A 552 -17.67 0.18 7.55
N LYS A 553 -18.33 0.18 6.39
CA LYS A 553 -19.10 1.30 5.88
C LYS A 553 -20.56 1.15 6.31
N LEU A 554 -21.12 2.18 6.92
CA LEU A 554 -22.55 2.26 7.27
C LEU A 554 -23.30 3.02 6.18
N ARG A 555 -24.58 2.72 5.95
CA ARG A 555 -25.47 3.54 5.09
C ARG A 555 -25.84 4.85 5.77
N GLU A 556 -25.99 4.83 7.09
CA GLU A 556 -26.26 6.00 7.91
C GLU A 556 -25.30 6.05 9.10
N ASN A 557 -24.62 7.17 9.29
CA ASN A 557 -23.78 7.39 10.47
C ASN A 557 -24.63 7.89 11.66
N ASN A 558 -25.56 7.06 12.14
CA ASN A 558 -26.35 7.32 13.35
C ASN A 558 -25.82 6.51 14.55
N SER A 559 -25.94 7.08 15.76
CA SER A 559 -25.33 6.51 16.98
C SER A 559 -25.90 5.14 17.38
N THR A 560 -27.18 4.88 17.11
CA THR A 560 -27.83 3.60 17.41
C THR A 560 -27.24 2.47 16.58
N LEU A 561 -27.09 2.68 15.27
CA LEU A 561 -26.47 1.71 14.37
C LEU A 561 -24.97 1.57 14.65
N LEU A 562 -24.26 2.67 14.91
CA LEU A 562 -22.85 2.64 15.26
C LEU A 562 -22.60 1.80 16.53
N ASN A 563 -23.37 2.02 17.59
CA ASN A 563 -23.27 1.25 18.83
C ASN A 563 -23.64 -0.23 18.61
N LYS A 564 -24.67 -0.53 17.78
CA LYS A 564 -25.03 -1.90 17.40
C LYS A 564 -23.87 -2.63 16.71
N VAL A 565 -23.15 -1.95 15.82
CA VAL A 565 -22.01 -2.51 15.08
C VAL A 565 -20.75 -2.61 15.94
N LEU A 566 -20.56 -1.72 16.92
CA LEU A 566 -19.41 -1.74 17.84
C LEU A 566 -19.55 -2.81 18.94
N ALA A 567 -20.74 -3.04 19.49
CA ALA A 567 -20.95 -3.90 20.66
C ALA A 567 -20.34 -5.33 20.54
N PRO A 568 -20.40 -6.05 19.39
CA PRO A 568 -19.74 -7.34 19.23
C PRO A 568 -18.20 -7.30 19.35
N PHE A 569 -17.59 -6.14 19.09
CA PHE A 569 -16.14 -5.93 19.19
C PHE A 569 -15.69 -5.45 20.58
N GLU A 570 -16.61 -5.03 21.46
CA GLU A 570 -16.27 -4.54 22.80
C GLU A 570 -15.69 -5.67 23.65
N CYS A 571 -14.46 -5.45 24.15
CA CYS A 571 -13.66 -6.40 24.94
C CYS A 571 -13.35 -7.77 24.28
N SER A 572 -13.90 -8.10 23.10
CA SER A 572 -13.76 -9.42 22.45
C SER A 572 -12.45 -9.60 21.66
N GLY A 573 -11.82 -8.50 21.20
CA GLY A 573 -10.58 -8.53 20.42
C GLY A 573 -9.28 -8.76 21.20
N GLY A 574 -9.29 -8.58 22.53
CA GLY A 574 -8.12 -8.77 23.40
C GLY A 574 -6.90 -7.93 22.97
N GLN A 575 -5.84 -8.59 22.49
CA GLN A 575 -4.65 -7.96 21.91
C GLN A 575 -4.56 -8.13 20.38
N ILE A 576 -5.53 -8.79 19.73
CA ILE A 576 -5.45 -9.23 18.33
C ILE A 576 -5.83 -8.11 17.35
N PHE A 577 -6.75 -7.23 17.75
CA PHE A 577 -7.15 -6.02 17.02
C PHE A 577 -7.68 -4.95 17.99
N ARG A 578 -7.79 -3.71 17.50
CA ARG A 578 -8.49 -2.59 18.15
C ARG A 578 -9.51 -2.01 17.20
N VAL A 579 -10.67 -1.61 17.72
CA VAL A 579 -11.72 -0.99 16.91
C VAL A 579 -11.83 0.49 17.27
N TYR A 580 -11.90 1.33 16.24
CA TYR A 580 -11.97 2.78 16.34
C TYR A 580 -13.12 3.32 15.50
N THR A 581 -13.74 4.39 15.98
CA THR A 581 -14.52 5.33 15.17
C THR A 581 -13.60 6.38 14.57
N ARG A 582 -14.05 7.11 13.54
CA ARG A 582 -13.31 8.27 12.98
C ARG A 582 -12.89 9.31 14.04
N ASP A 583 -13.63 9.47 15.13
CA ASP A 583 -13.29 10.40 16.22
C ASP A 583 -12.29 9.86 17.24
N SER A 584 -12.20 8.54 17.40
CA SER A 584 -11.33 7.87 18.39
C SER A 584 -10.02 7.34 17.80
N MET A 585 -9.90 7.29 16.47
CA MET A 585 -8.67 6.90 15.76
C MET A 585 -7.46 7.76 16.20
N PRO A 586 -6.27 7.18 16.44
CA PRO A 586 -5.09 7.94 16.84
C PRO A 586 -4.71 9.04 15.83
N ARG A 587 -4.80 10.32 16.24
CA ARG A 587 -4.60 11.49 15.37
C ARG A 587 -3.31 11.46 14.52
N ARG A 588 -2.25 10.84 15.04
CA ARG A 588 -0.96 10.63 14.35
C ARG A 588 -1.04 9.82 13.05
N TYR A 589 -2.11 9.08 12.81
CA TYR A 589 -2.30 8.30 11.58
C TYR A 589 -2.76 9.17 10.41
N HIS A 590 -3.36 10.35 10.65
CA HIS A 590 -3.96 11.21 9.61
C HIS A 590 -4.90 10.41 8.68
N TYR A 591 -5.83 9.69 9.32
CA TYR A 591 -6.70 8.70 8.69
C TYR A 591 -8.13 8.77 9.24
N THR A 592 -8.74 9.97 9.22
CA THR A 592 -10.12 10.17 9.71
C THR A 592 -10.97 11.12 8.86
N ARG A 593 -10.35 12.04 8.11
CA ARG A 593 -11.08 13.13 7.44
C ARG A 593 -11.76 12.74 6.13
N SER A 594 -11.31 11.68 5.47
CA SER A 594 -11.87 11.25 4.19
C SER A 594 -13.10 10.38 4.39
N GLY A 595 -14.23 10.75 3.76
CA GLY A 595 -15.45 9.92 3.74
C GLY A 595 -15.27 8.55 3.06
N ARG A 596 -14.12 8.31 2.42
CA ARG A 596 -13.74 7.03 1.80
C ARG A 596 -13.32 5.97 2.84
N ILE A 597 -12.80 6.41 3.98
CA ILE A 597 -12.49 5.58 5.14
C ILE A 597 -13.82 5.13 5.78
N GLY A 598 -13.91 3.92 6.34
CA GLY A 598 -15.10 3.45 7.07
C GLY A 598 -15.50 4.33 8.27
N GLU A 599 -16.77 4.25 8.68
CA GLU A 599 -17.24 4.79 9.97
C GLU A 599 -16.55 4.09 11.15
N VAL A 600 -16.33 2.78 11.00
CA VAL A 600 -15.63 1.90 11.93
C VAL A 600 -14.39 1.32 11.26
N VAL A 601 -13.25 1.41 11.95
CA VAL A 601 -11.92 0.94 11.50
C VAL A 601 -11.39 -0.08 12.50
N ILE A 602 -10.91 -1.21 12.00
CA ILE A 602 -10.39 -2.35 12.77
C ILE A 602 -8.88 -2.42 12.54
N ASP A 603 -8.10 -1.81 13.43
CA ASP A 603 -6.63 -1.76 13.42
C ASP A 603 -6.08 -3.07 14.01
N SER A 604 -5.60 -3.98 13.16
CA SER A 604 -5.13 -5.30 13.60
C SER A 604 -3.70 -5.28 14.14
N ALA A 605 -3.43 -6.15 15.11
CA ALA A 605 -2.11 -6.28 15.71
C ALA A 605 -1.09 -6.91 14.75
N VAL A 606 0.20 -6.67 15.00
CA VAL A 606 1.31 -7.03 14.11
C VAL A 606 1.34 -8.54 13.85
N GLY A 607 1.08 -8.95 12.60
CA GLY A 607 1.01 -10.35 12.16
C GLY A 607 -0.41 -10.93 12.14
N THR A 608 -1.41 -10.22 12.65
CA THR A 608 -2.84 -10.58 12.51
C THR A 608 -3.31 -10.39 11.07
N LYS A 609 -4.28 -11.20 10.60
CA LYS A 609 -5.05 -10.86 9.39
C LYS A 609 -6.56 -11.01 9.58
N LEU A 610 -7.31 -10.04 9.04
CA LEU A 610 -8.76 -10.00 9.04
C LEU A 610 -9.30 -10.53 7.69
N PHE A 611 -10.27 -11.42 7.74
CA PHE A 611 -10.92 -12.06 6.60
C PHE A 611 -12.42 -11.75 6.62
N LYS A 612 -13.08 -11.67 5.45
CA LYS A 612 -14.53 -11.36 5.43
C LYS A 612 -15.35 -12.55 5.94
N THR A 613 -14.88 -13.78 5.71
CA THR A 613 -15.53 -14.99 6.24
C THR A 613 -14.57 -16.07 6.75
N VAL A 614 -15.07 -16.96 7.61
CA VAL A 614 -14.33 -18.15 8.09
C VAL A 614 -13.86 -19.02 6.91
N LYS A 615 -14.65 -19.11 5.83
CA LYS A 615 -14.26 -19.85 4.63
C LYS A 615 -13.01 -19.25 3.95
N GLN A 616 -12.94 -17.92 3.84
CA GLN A 616 -11.76 -17.24 3.29
C GLN A 616 -10.53 -17.45 4.18
N MET A 617 -10.70 -17.30 5.50
CA MET A 617 -9.67 -17.50 6.51
C MET A 617 -9.02 -18.88 6.39
N ASN A 618 -9.84 -19.95 6.43
CA ASN A 618 -9.39 -21.34 6.34
C ASN A 618 -8.78 -21.72 4.99
N SER A 619 -8.93 -20.87 3.95
CA SER A 619 -8.39 -21.09 2.59
C SER A 619 -7.13 -20.28 2.28
N SER A 620 -6.64 -19.46 3.22
CA SER A 620 -5.53 -18.55 2.94
C SER A 620 -4.17 -19.26 2.94
N THR A 621 -3.37 -18.99 1.91
CA THR A 621 -2.00 -19.52 1.74
C THR A 621 -0.93 -18.42 1.81
N MET A 622 -1.33 -17.20 2.16
CA MET A 622 -0.46 -16.01 2.23
C MET A 622 0.35 -16.03 3.52
N LYS A 623 1.67 -15.79 3.43
CA LYS A 623 2.61 -15.91 4.56
C LYS A 623 3.19 -14.57 5.04
N GLY A 624 3.06 -13.53 4.23
CA GLY A 624 3.48 -12.16 4.55
C GLY A 624 2.42 -11.13 4.19
N GLU A 625 2.43 -10.00 4.89
CA GLU A 625 1.51 -8.87 4.72
C GLU A 625 2.12 -7.55 5.23
N HIS A 626 1.43 -6.46 4.95
CA HIS A 626 1.80 -5.08 5.22
C HIS A 626 0.52 -4.24 5.39
N GLY A 627 0.61 -3.01 5.92
CA GLY A 627 -0.56 -2.15 6.16
C GLY A 627 -0.80 -1.80 7.63
N TYR A 628 -0.09 -2.43 8.57
CA TYR A 628 -0.15 -2.17 10.01
C TYR A 628 0.32 -0.74 10.36
N ASP A 629 0.17 -0.37 11.64
CA ASP A 629 0.74 0.83 12.27
C ASP A 629 2.13 1.21 11.70
N ASN A 630 2.21 2.40 11.10
CA ASN A 630 3.39 2.91 10.42
C ASN A 630 4.62 3.15 11.31
N ARG A 631 4.50 3.04 12.63
CA ARG A 631 5.62 3.13 13.59
C ARG A 631 6.23 1.77 13.94
N VAL A 632 5.61 0.65 13.56
CA VAL A 632 6.12 -0.69 13.84
C VAL A 632 7.39 -0.94 13.01
N SER A 633 8.41 -1.55 13.63
CA SER A 633 9.71 -1.80 13.00
C SER A 633 9.61 -2.60 11.69
N SER A 634 8.67 -3.55 11.59
CA SER A 634 8.45 -4.32 10.37
C SER A 634 7.83 -3.52 9.22
N MET A 635 7.18 -2.38 9.47
CA MET A 635 6.61 -1.53 8.42
C MET A 635 7.57 -0.46 7.91
N ARG A 636 8.77 -0.37 8.48
CA ARG A 636 9.82 0.59 8.08
C ARG A 636 10.29 0.38 6.65
N ALA A 637 10.26 1.44 5.85
CA ALA A 637 10.69 1.48 4.46
C ALA A 637 12.18 1.83 4.33
N VAL A 638 12.80 1.44 3.22
CA VAL A 638 14.19 1.77 2.88
C VAL A 638 14.28 3.16 2.24
N PHE A 639 15.41 3.83 2.43
CA PHE A 639 15.76 5.07 1.71
C PHE A 639 17.28 5.16 1.48
N GLY A 640 17.67 5.53 0.25
CA GLY A 640 19.04 5.90 -0.09
C GLY A 640 19.06 6.84 -1.29
N ALA A 641 19.99 7.79 -1.32
CA ALA A 641 20.05 8.84 -2.34
C ALA A 641 21.48 9.13 -2.78
N TRP A 642 21.70 9.45 -4.06
CA TRP A 642 23.00 9.74 -4.66
C TRP A 642 22.85 10.85 -5.70
N GLY A 643 23.77 11.82 -5.77
CA GLY A 643 23.76 12.81 -6.85
C GLY A 643 24.54 14.08 -6.54
N PRO A 644 24.70 14.98 -7.53
CA PRO A 644 25.43 16.24 -7.37
C PRO A 644 24.75 17.24 -6.43
N SER A 645 23.43 17.13 -6.21
CA SER A 645 22.67 18.01 -5.31
C SER A 645 22.43 17.40 -3.91
N ILE A 646 23.02 16.23 -3.63
CA ILE A 646 22.79 15.43 -2.42
C ILE A 646 24.08 15.38 -1.59
N LYS A 647 23.99 15.54 -0.27
CA LYS A 647 25.14 15.41 0.63
C LYS A 647 25.74 14.00 0.57
N GLN A 648 27.06 13.92 0.41
CA GLN A 648 27.79 12.66 0.41
C GLN A 648 28.05 12.17 1.84
N ARG A 649 28.05 10.84 2.02
CA ARG A 649 28.26 10.12 3.28
C ARG A 649 27.42 10.66 4.45
N TYR A 650 26.16 11.00 4.16
CA TYR A 650 25.27 11.70 5.10
C TYR A 650 24.17 10.78 5.64
N THR A 651 24.04 10.70 6.97
CA THR A 651 22.94 9.99 7.63
C THR A 651 21.95 10.99 8.20
N GLU A 652 20.76 11.05 7.61
CA GLU A 652 19.62 11.79 8.13
C GLU A 652 18.91 11.00 9.25
N LYS A 653 18.18 11.70 10.12
CA LYS A 653 17.30 11.08 11.10
C LYS A 653 16.08 10.42 10.43
N PRO A 654 15.47 9.38 11.00
CA PRO A 654 14.25 8.79 10.47
C PRO A 654 13.10 9.79 10.31
N PHE A 655 12.62 9.92 9.08
CA PHE A 655 11.56 10.84 8.65
C PHE A 655 10.38 10.08 8.02
N GLN A 656 9.27 10.76 7.75
CA GLN A 656 8.09 10.17 7.10
C GLN A 656 8.06 10.47 5.60
N ASN A 657 7.58 9.53 4.79
CA ASN A 657 7.57 9.60 3.33
C ASN A 657 6.80 10.80 2.73
N ILE A 658 5.94 11.47 3.50
CA ILE A 658 5.32 12.77 3.16
C ILE A 658 6.36 13.86 2.83
N GLU A 659 7.53 13.86 3.46
CA GLU A 659 8.53 14.92 3.27
C GLU A 659 9.23 14.83 1.89
N LEU A 660 9.11 13.69 1.19
CA LEU A 660 9.82 13.42 -0.06
C LEU A 660 9.40 14.35 -1.20
N TYR A 661 8.13 14.77 -1.28
CA TYR A 661 7.68 15.71 -2.32
C TYR A 661 8.42 17.06 -2.25
N ASN A 662 8.67 17.55 -1.03
CA ASN A 662 9.43 18.77 -0.78
C ASN A 662 10.93 18.59 -1.10
N LEU A 663 11.48 17.39 -0.85
CA LEU A 663 12.83 17.03 -1.29
C LEU A 663 12.94 16.97 -2.83
N PHE A 664 11.95 16.39 -3.52
CA PHE A 664 11.93 16.28 -4.97
C PHE A 664 11.84 17.64 -5.66
N THR A 665 10.97 18.54 -5.18
CA THR A 665 10.86 19.91 -5.68
C THR A 665 12.15 20.70 -5.44
N ALA A 666 12.78 20.58 -4.27
CA ALA A 666 14.07 21.21 -3.98
C ALA A 666 15.20 20.72 -4.91
N LEU A 667 15.35 19.41 -5.09
CA LEU A 667 16.39 18.81 -5.95
C LEU A 667 16.23 19.18 -7.43
N MET A 668 14.99 19.38 -7.91
CA MET A 668 14.68 19.79 -9.28
C MET A 668 14.52 21.31 -9.47
N GLN A 669 14.78 22.11 -8.44
CA GLN A 669 14.60 23.56 -8.41
C GLN A 669 13.20 23.98 -8.92
N LEU A 670 12.16 23.44 -8.26
CA LEU A 670 10.75 23.74 -8.49
C LEU A 670 10.18 24.50 -7.28
N PRO A 671 9.18 25.39 -7.48
CA PRO A 671 8.51 26.08 -6.38
C PRO A 671 7.77 25.09 -5.47
N LEU A 672 7.79 25.35 -4.16
CA LEU A 672 7.01 24.60 -3.18
C LEU A 672 5.51 24.88 -3.36
N HIS A 673 4.70 23.82 -3.43
CA HIS A 673 3.26 23.95 -3.70
C HIS A 673 2.41 24.22 -2.44
N TYR A 674 2.88 23.79 -1.25
CA TYR A 674 2.15 23.93 0.02
C TYR A 674 3.02 24.53 1.13
N SER A 675 2.63 25.69 1.65
CA SER A 675 3.25 26.36 2.81
C SER A 675 2.79 25.83 4.18
N GLY A 676 2.01 24.75 4.21
CA GLY A 676 1.39 24.18 5.43
C GLY A 676 2.06 22.90 5.97
N GLN A 677 3.08 22.39 5.28
CA GLN A 677 3.93 21.29 5.74
C GLN A 677 5.35 21.81 6.02
N SER A 678 6.18 20.99 6.68
CA SER A 678 7.54 21.36 7.12
C SER A 678 8.53 21.46 5.95
N SER A 679 8.49 22.57 5.21
CA SER A 679 9.55 22.94 4.27
C SER A 679 10.89 23.02 5.00
N GLY A 680 11.83 22.12 4.66
CA GLY A 680 13.15 22.05 5.29
C GLY A 680 13.31 21.03 6.43
N SER A 681 12.33 20.14 6.64
CA SER A 681 12.44 19.00 7.58
C SER A 681 13.63 18.07 7.30
N VAL A 682 13.87 17.77 6.02
CA VAL A 682 14.92 16.87 5.53
C VAL A 682 16.11 17.70 5.06
N SER A 683 17.25 17.55 5.73
CA SER A 683 18.46 18.36 5.53
C SER A 683 19.44 17.76 4.52
N MET A 684 18.97 16.86 3.63
CA MET A 684 19.81 16.16 2.64
C MET A 684 20.37 16.99 1.46
N PRO A 685 19.70 18.06 0.96
CA PRO A 685 20.26 18.86 -0.14
C PRO A 685 21.63 19.48 0.20
N SER A 686 22.54 19.52 -0.77
CA SER A 686 23.89 20.07 -0.58
C SER A 686 23.90 21.59 -0.44
N SER A 687 22.99 22.28 -1.11
CA SER A 687 22.67 23.71 -0.89
C SER A 687 21.36 23.84 -0.12
N PRO A 688 21.24 24.77 0.86
CA PRO A 688 19.98 25.01 1.56
C PRO A 688 18.92 25.58 0.60
N SER A 689 17.68 25.13 0.74
CA SER A 689 16.52 25.85 0.20
C SER A 689 16.46 27.25 0.80
N SER A 690 16.19 28.28 -0.01
CA SER A 690 16.07 29.66 0.46
C SER A 690 14.81 29.91 1.32
N ALA A 691 13.90 28.94 1.40
CA ALA A 691 12.75 28.95 2.32
C ALA A 691 13.10 28.22 3.62
N GLY A 692 13.79 28.92 4.52
CA GLY A 692 13.71 28.61 5.96
C GLY A 692 12.35 29.07 6.52
N PRO A 693 11.86 28.49 7.63
CA PRO A 693 10.63 28.98 8.27
C PRO A 693 10.87 30.36 8.89
N ASP A 694 10.13 31.37 8.46
CA ASP A 694 10.19 32.73 9.03
C ASP A 694 9.81 32.72 10.53
N GLU A 695 10.62 33.39 11.35
CA GLU A 695 10.41 33.53 12.80
C GLU A 695 9.56 34.78 13.11
N PRO A 696 8.31 34.66 13.60
CA PRO A 696 7.44 35.82 13.79
C PRO A 696 7.78 36.64 15.04
N SER A 697 7.59 37.96 14.97
CA SER A 697 7.95 38.91 16.01
C SER A 697 7.17 38.76 17.32
N ALA A 698 7.78 39.20 18.42
CA ALA A 698 7.21 39.15 19.78
C ALA A 698 5.94 39.98 19.96
N SER A 699 5.18 39.68 21.02
CA SER A 699 3.88 40.31 21.34
C SER A 699 3.90 41.07 22.68
N ASP A 700 3.01 42.06 22.79
CA ASP A 700 2.90 42.94 23.96
C ASP A 700 2.46 42.21 25.24
N GLY A 701 2.94 42.70 26.38
CA GLY A 701 2.59 42.19 27.70
C GLY A 701 1.24 42.71 28.20
N ALA A 702 0.45 41.84 28.82
CA ALA A 702 -0.76 42.25 29.53
C ALA A 702 -0.39 42.98 30.84
N GLY A 703 -0.66 44.28 30.90
CA GLY A 703 -0.47 45.09 32.11
C GLY A 703 -1.44 44.72 33.23
N GLU A 704 -0.96 44.67 34.46
CA GLU A 704 -1.76 44.37 35.65
C GLU A 704 -2.66 45.57 36.01
N SER A 705 -3.97 45.43 35.80
CA SER A 705 -4.96 46.46 36.18
C SER A 705 -5.59 46.14 37.54
N SER A 706 -5.88 47.20 38.32
CA SER A 706 -6.02 47.10 39.76
C SER A 706 -7.36 46.52 40.24
N GLY A 707 -7.28 45.40 40.96
CA GLY A 707 -8.25 45.00 42.00
C GLY A 707 -9.31 43.97 41.58
N PRO A 708 -9.50 42.88 42.35
CA PRO A 708 -10.55 41.91 42.08
C PRO A 708 -11.93 42.46 42.49
N ARG A 709 -12.94 42.31 41.61
CA ARG A 709 -14.34 42.28 42.04
C ARG A 709 -14.62 40.88 42.65
N PRO A 710 -15.14 40.78 43.88
CA PRO A 710 -15.44 39.49 44.49
C PRO A 710 -16.72 38.88 43.91
N ASP A 711 -16.61 37.69 43.32
CA ASP A 711 -17.76 36.86 42.95
C ASP A 711 -18.06 35.86 44.08
N GLN A 712 -19.29 35.85 44.58
CA GLN A 712 -19.66 35.28 45.89
C GLN A 712 -20.09 33.80 45.84
N SER A 713 -19.45 33.00 44.97
CA SER A 713 -19.81 31.58 44.77
C SER A 713 -18.68 30.58 45.08
N ALA A 714 -17.42 31.01 45.09
CA ALA A 714 -16.30 30.13 45.39
C ALA A 714 -16.03 30.03 46.90
N SER A 715 -16.40 28.90 47.52
CA SER A 715 -16.04 28.56 48.89
C SER A 715 -14.52 28.33 48.99
N THR A 716 -13.79 29.42 49.14
CA THR A 716 -12.33 29.44 49.19
C THR A 716 -11.86 29.35 50.64
N THR A 717 -11.40 28.16 51.02
CA THR A 717 -10.49 28.00 52.16
C THR A 717 -9.38 29.03 52.01
N LYS A 718 -9.08 29.82 53.05
CA LYS A 718 -8.16 30.96 52.97
C LYS A 718 -6.72 30.52 52.69
N VAL A 719 -6.39 30.29 51.42
CA VAL A 719 -5.01 30.13 50.94
C VAL A 719 -4.36 31.52 50.97
N PRO A 720 -3.28 31.74 51.74
CA PRO A 720 -2.58 33.01 51.71
C PRO A 720 -1.92 33.20 50.34
N ILE A 721 -2.17 34.35 49.72
CA ILE A 721 -1.46 34.78 48.52
C ILE A 721 -0.05 35.16 48.95
N TYR A 722 0.91 34.26 48.76
CA TYR A 722 2.31 34.51 49.08
C TYR A 722 2.89 35.61 48.18
N SER A 723 3.66 36.53 48.79
CA SER A 723 4.41 37.55 48.06
C SER A 723 5.35 36.91 47.03
N ALA A 724 5.33 37.41 45.79
CA ALA A 724 6.04 36.85 44.64
C ALA A 724 7.58 36.89 44.71
N GLN A 725 8.15 37.41 45.80
CA GLN A 725 9.58 37.74 45.99
C GLN A 725 10.57 36.54 45.89
N HIS A 726 10.09 35.30 45.76
CA HIS A 726 10.93 34.10 45.65
C HIS A 726 10.51 33.13 44.52
N CYS A 727 9.64 33.56 43.60
CA CYS A 727 9.12 32.68 42.54
C CYS A 727 10.06 32.58 41.33
N LYS A 728 10.48 31.35 40.98
CA LYS A 728 11.22 31.05 39.74
C LYS A 728 10.23 30.78 38.60
N TYR A 729 9.92 31.82 37.84
CA TYR A 729 9.09 31.72 36.64
C TYR A 729 9.86 31.06 35.49
N VAL A 730 9.13 30.47 34.52
CA VAL A 730 9.71 30.06 33.23
C VAL A 730 9.93 31.32 32.40
N GLU A 731 11.19 31.71 32.21
CA GLU A 731 11.55 33.00 31.58
C GLU A 731 11.32 33.01 30.06
N HIS A 732 11.50 31.87 29.39
CA HIS A 732 11.31 31.69 27.96
C HIS A 732 10.17 30.71 27.68
N LEU A 733 9.08 31.21 27.11
CA LEU A 733 7.95 30.38 26.67
C LEU A 733 8.04 30.09 25.17
N LEU A 734 8.23 28.82 24.81
CA LEU A 734 8.30 28.37 23.42
C LEU A 734 6.90 28.11 22.85
N ILE A 735 6.09 29.17 22.76
CA ILE A 735 4.71 29.10 22.25
C ILE A 735 4.71 29.14 20.71
N PRO A 736 4.18 28.11 20.01
CA PRO A 736 4.10 28.12 18.55
C PRO A 736 3.29 29.32 18.02
N ALA A 737 3.87 30.09 17.10
CA ALA A 737 3.29 31.33 16.58
C ALA A 737 1.89 31.16 15.95
N GLN A 738 1.58 29.96 15.44
CA GLN A 738 0.26 29.62 14.88
C GLN A 738 -0.87 29.72 15.92
N LEU A 739 -0.57 29.65 17.22
CA LEU A 739 -1.56 29.85 18.29
C LEU A 739 -1.93 31.34 18.48
N TYR A 740 -0.99 32.26 18.24
CA TYR A 740 -1.20 33.70 18.39
C TYR A 740 -2.08 34.30 17.28
N GLN A 741 -1.91 33.85 16.04
CA GLN A 741 -2.51 34.48 14.85
C GLN A 741 -4.05 34.45 14.76
N ARG A 742 -4.78 33.79 15.70
CA ARG A 742 -6.22 33.47 15.51
C ARG A 742 -7.18 33.86 16.62
N MET A 743 -6.73 34.18 17.84
CA MET A 743 -7.62 34.43 18.98
C MET A 743 -7.02 35.41 20.00
N PRO A 744 -7.85 36.21 20.72
CA PRO A 744 -7.38 37.00 21.85
C PRO A 744 -6.94 36.08 22.99
N MET A 745 -5.68 36.21 23.41
CA MET A 745 -5.08 35.42 24.48
C MET A 745 -4.34 36.33 25.48
N CYS A 746 -4.12 35.84 26.69
CA CYS A 746 -3.21 36.44 27.66
C CYS A 746 -2.30 35.36 28.28
N ALA A 747 -1.12 35.76 28.77
CA ALA A 747 -0.22 34.88 29.50
C ALA A 747 -0.40 35.08 31.01
N LEU A 748 -0.91 34.07 31.71
CA LEU A 748 -1.03 34.05 33.16
C LEU A 748 0.22 33.37 33.75
N ARG A 749 1.15 34.17 34.29
CA ARG A 749 2.41 33.68 34.87
C ARG A 749 2.21 33.28 36.33
N MET A 750 2.56 32.04 36.67
CA MET A 750 2.51 31.46 38.02
C MET A 750 3.90 30.97 38.45
N CYS A 751 4.12 30.78 39.74
CA CYS A 751 5.44 30.53 40.32
C CYS A 751 6.13 29.21 39.91
N ASN A 752 5.45 28.34 39.16
CA ASN A 752 5.98 27.09 38.61
C ASN A 752 5.44 26.77 37.20
N ALA A 753 4.61 27.64 36.61
CA ALA A 753 3.94 27.41 35.33
C ALA A 753 3.52 28.72 34.67
N THR A 754 3.36 28.75 33.35
CA THR A 754 2.67 29.84 32.66
C THR A 754 1.58 29.28 31.75
N LEU A 755 0.39 29.86 31.84
CA LEU A 755 -0.79 29.44 31.08
C LEU A 755 -1.05 30.45 29.96
N VAL A 756 -1.18 29.98 28.72
CA VAL A 756 -1.66 30.80 27.59
C VAL A 756 -3.18 30.67 27.55
N PHE A 757 -3.86 31.65 28.13
CA PHE A 757 -5.29 31.61 28.37
C PHE A 757 -6.08 32.21 27.21
N ASN A 758 -7.12 31.50 26.75
CA ASN A 758 -7.96 31.89 25.64
C ASN A 758 -9.16 32.71 26.13
N LEU A 759 -9.13 34.02 25.92
CA LEU A 759 -10.14 34.94 26.46
C LEU A 759 -11.54 34.69 25.89
N ARG A 760 -11.64 34.20 24.63
CA ARG A 760 -12.92 33.83 24.00
C ARG A 760 -13.46 32.50 24.53
N ARG A 761 -12.61 31.49 24.73
CA ARG A 761 -13.04 30.13 25.16
C ARG A 761 -13.06 29.93 26.68
N ARG A 762 -12.51 30.86 27.46
CA ARG A 762 -12.36 30.81 28.94
C ARG A 762 -11.63 29.55 29.45
N VAL A 763 -10.64 29.08 28.69
CA VAL A 763 -9.78 27.93 29.03
C VAL A 763 -8.33 28.20 28.62
N PRO A 764 -7.31 27.57 29.24
CA PRO A 764 -5.96 27.56 28.69
C PRO A 764 -5.92 26.82 27.34
N ASN A 765 -5.28 27.42 26.33
CA ASN A 765 -4.89 26.74 25.09
C ASN A 765 -3.61 25.90 25.30
N PHE A 766 -2.72 26.37 26.17
CA PHE A 766 -1.41 25.78 26.44
C PHE A 766 -1.00 26.09 27.89
N VAL A 767 -0.27 25.18 28.52
CA VAL A 767 0.31 25.35 29.87
C VAL A 767 1.73 24.79 29.84
N GLU A 768 2.70 25.63 30.18
CA GLU A 768 4.10 25.25 30.31
C GLU A 768 4.47 25.22 31.80
N SER A 769 5.19 24.19 32.26
CA SER A 769 5.65 24.07 33.64
C SER A 769 6.96 23.32 33.69
N GLN A 770 7.93 23.86 34.44
CA GLN A 770 9.22 23.23 34.64
C GLN A 770 9.22 22.37 35.91
N LEU A 771 8.96 21.07 35.74
CA LEU A 771 9.16 20.10 36.81
C LEU A 771 10.66 19.84 37.00
N THR A 772 11.26 20.45 38.02
CA THR A 772 12.58 20.02 38.50
C THR A 772 12.49 18.59 39.03
N ALA A 773 13.43 17.73 38.67
CA ALA A 773 13.49 16.37 39.20
C ALA A 773 13.49 16.39 40.75
N PRO A 774 12.70 15.53 41.43
CA PRO A 774 12.75 15.43 42.87
C PRO A 774 14.17 15.03 43.29
N VAL A 775 14.74 15.78 44.24
CA VAL A 775 16.06 15.46 44.83
C VAL A 775 16.02 14.00 45.29
N PRO A 776 16.97 13.14 44.84
CA PRO A 776 16.90 11.71 45.09
C PRO A 776 16.83 11.44 46.60
N ASN A 777 15.85 10.62 47.00
CA ASN A 777 15.39 10.43 48.39
C ASN A 777 16.50 10.62 49.43
N ILE A 778 16.47 11.75 50.14
CA ILE A 778 17.11 11.85 51.44
C ILE A 778 16.39 10.84 52.33
N ASP A 779 17.05 9.74 52.65
CA ASP A 779 16.49 8.73 53.55
C ASP A 779 16.39 9.33 54.96
N HIS A 780 15.23 9.89 55.28
CA HIS A 780 14.95 10.52 56.56
C HIS A 780 15.12 9.56 57.75
N ARG A 781 15.19 8.23 57.53
CA ARG A 781 15.55 7.24 58.56
C ARG A 781 17.04 7.21 58.92
N LYS A 782 17.93 7.78 58.11
CA LYS A 782 19.35 7.97 58.45
C LYS A 782 19.62 9.28 59.19
N VAL A 783 18.77 10.30 58.98
CA VAL A 783 18.90 11.62 59.64
C VAL A 783 18.52 11.57 61.13
N SER A 784 17.68 10.61 61.55
CA SER A 784 17.36 10.40 62.97
C SER A 784 18.52 9.81 63.78
N LEU A 785 19.34 8.94 63.19
CA LEU A 785 20.43 8.24 63.88
C LEU A 785 21.60 9.16 64.28
N GLN A 786 21.87 10.25 63.53
CA GLN A 786 22.90 11.22 63.92
C GLN A 786 22.44 12.23 65.00
N LYS A 787 21.15 12.26 65.37
CA LYS A 787 20.66 13.14 66.45
C LYS A 787 20.65 12.50 67.84
N GLN A 788 20.92 11.20 67.98
CA GLN A 788 21.04 10.55 69.29
C GLN A 788 22.46 10.50 69.86
N THR A 789 23.49 10.81 69.05
CA THR A 789 24.91 10.82 69.49
C THR A 789 25.41 12.19 69.95
N LEU A 790 24.52 13.16 70.16
CA LEU A 790 24.82 14.51 70.67
C LEU A 790 23.89 14.92 71.84
N SER A 791 23.37 13.93 72.57
CA SER A 791 22.64 14.13 73.84
C SER A 791 22.96 13.05 74.89
N LYS A 792 24.21 12.59 74.91
CA LYS A 792 24.89 11.90 76.01
C LYS A 792 26.34 12.36 76.06
#